data_AF-A0A933LWC4-F1
#
_entry.id   AF-A0A933LWC4-F1
#
_cell.length_a   1.000
_cell.length_b   1.000
_cell.length_c   1.000
_cell.angle_alpha   90.00
_cell.angle_beta   90.00
_cell.angle_gamma   90.00
#
_symmetry.space_group_name_H-M   'P 1'
#
loop_
_entity.id
_entity.type
_entity.pdbx_description
1 polymer ?
#
loop_
_entity_poly.entity_id
_entity_poly.type
_entity_poly.pdbx_seq_one_letter_code
_entity_poly.pdbx_strand_id
1 'polypeptide(L)'
;MARAWSRLLAEARGARARGEFRIPAYSEFLPPPYVGVKPSGELDPFSRTEGNESGFNISEYEEICELRPGLERIARSLAADFRDLLAGRPNGLSKAILAGNPAWPRGLEERAPSLSRDAFAMIVPLALSRTQDDKGRVRWTLFGSSHEGPSRAFWRSFHDEDHASLDTNALDEFRRLVAWDSGERPEAFRDLRGAGVRVLPCGRDPGLPTWFDEGLPEFAGKLLLDDRERIGRVRVLVTFRPFAKLPGPVQEAFLAGELRLFPAPWSLLFWGHPGYRRLAGELPWALQIPLARRFPGSGLLDGLRIPQSGWLDEIPDAAQRPEVRRRAATRIRRSHRFQKVERDAEDLADPLLDDPVTVALFSTDEGAIGLYGKPMARNCQVWTEDYRRILDGPRASREELAVAKRAFAAGGRYRYRLFYPPMQVGERSVFWHRPLVARSLPDGTVRVLPDAALGHLTAERAGSRPIELWPRLERRPGHKEAARVLVRFPVRRARTNATAVRKLFEWRELLGKPLPASFARALAGIPRDTSLERWIAGLDGDPSPHSRLPRFEKLVRSRIGPDLPPAGDHCLTFEFTRTREFEERYWKAMVELSAGRFRDKNNADVIGANRGRTGGNPARENGRSAARARHLDSLREHLHRLHERAIEKAGMNSRALVADHVFRWETEFDYDWWGGWLANRTGASAEKNVVVVIPGRNRREAIVMADHYDTAYMEDLYETARGGDRLRAAAPGADDNHSATAALLLAAEALLPLAREGRLARDVWLVHLTGEEFPADCLGARALAASLVSRKLVLTAPEGSSIDLSGTRAAGVFDLDMIAHNGGRARDVFQIAPGEGKGSARLALAAHLATESWNRHARTWNARPDRRGLGRASRVAF
;
A
#
# COMPACT_ATOMS: atom_id res chain seq x y z
N MET A 1 -12.36 30.29 6.87
CA MET A 1 -11.30 29.27 7.09
C MET A 1 -11.41 28.22 6.00
N ALA A 2 -10.30 27.69 5.48
CA ALA A 2 -10.35 26.61 4.49
C ALA A 2 -10.95 25.33 5.11
N ARG A 3 -11.90 24.70 4.41
CA ARG A 3 -12.52 23.41 4.79
C ARG A 3 -11.52 22.25 4.68
N ALA A 4 -11.85 21.06 5.19
CA ALA A 4 -10.88 19.99 5.51
C ALA A 4 -10.01 19.54 4.31
N TRP A 5 -10.60 19.10 3.21
CA TRP A 5 -9.86 18.69 2.00
C TRP A 5 -9.08 19.86 1.38
N SER A 6 -9.66 21.04 1.26
CA SER A 6 -8.95 22.23 0.79
C SER A 6 -7.68 22.51 1.61
N ARG A 7 -7.76 22.38 2.94
CA ARG A 7 -6.58 22.52 3.82
C ARG A 7 -5.56 21.41 3.59
N LEU A 8 -5.99 20.16 3.51
CA LEU A 8 -5.11 19.01 3.24
C LEU A 8 -4.37 19.17 1.90
N LEU A 9 -5.09 19.59 0.86
CA LEU A 9 -4.55 19.87 -0.47
C LEU A 9 -3.54 21.02 -0.44
N ALA A 10 -3.83 22.09 0.30
CA ALA A 10 -2.91 23.20 0.47
C ALA A 10 -1.63 22.79 1.21
N GLU A 11 -1.75 22.04 2.32
CA GLU A 11 -0.60 21.52 3.08
C GLU A 11 0.25 20.58 2.21
N ALA A 12 -0.38 19.66 1.45
CA ALA A 12 0.33 18.75 0.54
C ALA A 12 1.03 19.48 -0.63
N ARG A 13 0.46 20.58 -1.13
CA ARG A 13 1.12 21.45 -2.12
C ARG A 13 2.29 22.22 -1.51
N GLY A 14 2.12 22.75 -0.29
CA GLY A 14 3.17 23.47 0.44
C GLY A 14 4.36 22.57 0.79
N ALA A 15 4.11 21.32 1.21
CA ALA A 15 5.17 20.35 1.48
C ALA A 15 6.06 20.09 0.26
N ARG A 16 5.46 19.98 -0.93
CA ARG A 16 6.21 19.83 -2.18
C ARG A 16 7.06 21.05 -2.52
N ALA A 17 6.56 22.26 -2.23
CA ALA A 17 7.28 23.51 -2.51
C ALA A 17 8.53 23.70 -1.63
N ARG A 18 8.59 23.10 -0.43
CA ARG A 18 9.81 23.11 0.41
C ARG A 18 10.96 22.30 -0.19
N GLY A 19 10.64 21.38 -1.10
CA GLY A 19 11.60 20.57 -1.84
C GLY A 19 12.39 19.59 -0.96
N GLU A 20 11.71 19.03 0.04
CA GLU A 20 12.21 18.01 0.98
C GLU A 20 11.56 16.63 0.69
N PHE A 21 10.96 16.45 -0.50
CA PHE A 21 10.23 15.22 -0.80
C PHE A 21 11.18 14.06 -1.09
N ARG A 22 11.39 13.18 -0.11
CA ARG A 22 12.18 11.95 -0.26
C ARG A 22 11.28 10.74 -0.51
N ILE A 23 11.62 9.94 -1.51
CA ILE A 23 10.99 8.64 -1.74
C ILE A 23 11.91 7.57 -1.11
N PRO A 24 11.48 6.92 0.00
CA PRO A 24 12.29 5.90 0.66
C PRO A 24 12.43 4.66 -0.24
N ALA A 25 13.52 3.91 -0.05
CA ALA A 25 13.73 2.64 -0.74
C ALA A 25 12.78 1.59 -0.14
N TYR A 26 12.08 0.83 -0.97
CA TYR A 26 11.33 -0.33 -0.50
C TYR A 26 12.26 -1.38 0.13
N SER A 27 13.52 -1.45 -0.31
CA SER A 27 14.58 -2.29 0.27
C SER A 27 14.96 -1.90 1.71
N GLU A 28 14.45 -0.79 2.26
CA GLU A 28 14.81 -0.33 3.62
C GLU A 28 13.57 0.01 4.45
N PHE A 29 12.53 0.54 3.80
CA PHE A 29 11.31 0.98 4.46
C PHE A 29 10.12 0.85 3.51
N LEU A 30 9.11 0.08 3.90
CA LEU A 30 7.83 0.08 3.18
C LEU A 30 7.11 1.41 3.42
N PRO A 31 6.94 2.26 2.39
CA PRO A 31 6.31 3.56 2.53
C PRO A 31 4.79 3.46 2.76
N PRO A 32 4.18 4.53 3.31
CA PRO A 32 2.73 4.66 3.35
C PRO A 32 2.13 4.79 1.93
N PRO A 33 0.93 4.25 1.69
CA PRO A 33 0.19 4.57 0.46
C PRO A 33 -0.33 6.02 0.53
N TYR A 34 -0.16 6.78 -0.56
CA TYR A 34 -0.72 8.12 -0.68
C TYR A 34 -2.17 8.07 -1.17
N VAL A 35 -3.08 8.76 -0.48
CA VAL A 35 -4.50 8.89 -0.83
C VAL A 35 -4.87 10.36 -1.05
N GLY A 36 -5.91 10.64 -1.83
CA GLY A 36 -6.39 12.00 -2.10
C GLY A 36 -5.50 12.84 -3.01
N VAL A 37 -4.28 13.21 -2.57
CA VAL A 37 -3.29 13.94 -3.41
C VAL A 37 -2.06 13.08 -3.57
N LYS A 38 -1.78 12.65 -4.79
CA LYS A 38 -0.54 11.94 -5.09
C LYS A 38 0.65 12.90 -5.04
N PRO A 39 1.87 12.41 -4.79
CA PRO A 39 3.09 13.22 -4.88
C PRO A 39 3.22 13.99 -6.21
N SER A 40 2.79 13.38 -7.33
CA SER A 40 2.71 14.01 -8.65
C SER A 40 1.81 15.25 -8.70
N GLY A 41 0.90 15.41 -7.73
CA GLY A 41 -0.08 16.49 -7.65
C GLY A 41 -1.42 16.17 -8.27
N GLU A 42 -1.55 15.01 -8.92
CA GLU A 42 -2.85 14.52 -9.33
C GLU A 42 -3.71 14.20 -8.11
N LEU A 43 -5.00 14.49 -8.25
CA LEU A 43 -5.99 14.09 -7.26
C LEU A 43 -6.40 12.65 -7.56
N ASP A 44 -6.41 11.83 -6.52
CA ASP A 44 -7.07 10.53 -6.54
C ASP A 44 -8.58 10.75 -6.62
N PRO A 45 -9.24 10.35 -7.72
CA PRO A 45 -10.67 10.58 -7.91
C PRO A 45 -11.55 9.70 -7.01
N PHE A 46 -10.99 8.68 -6.35
CA PHE A 46 -11.77 7.72 -5.56
C PHE A 46 -11.68 7.94 -4.06
N SER A 47 -10.81 8.83 -3.57
CA SER A 47 -10.66 9.12 -2.14
C SER A 47 -11.62 10.20 -1.62
N ARG A 48 -12.19 11.03 -2.51
CA ARG A 48 -13.10 12.12 -2.16
C ARG A 48 -14.18 12.31 -3.22
N THR A 49 -15.34 12.80 -2.80
CA THR A 49 -16.40 13.24 -3.71
C THR A 49 -16.22 14.72 -4.05
N GLU A 50 -16.29 15.06 -5.33
CA GLU A 50 -16.22 16.46 -5.77
C GLU A 50 -17.35 17.29 -5.15
N GLY A 51 -17.03 18.48 -4.64
CA GLY A 51 -17.99 19.33 -3.93
C GLY A 51 -18.20 18.99 -2.44
N ASN A 52 -17.67 17.86 -1.97
CA ASN A 52 -17.68 17.51 -0.55
C ASN A 52 -16.29 17.75 0.08
N GLU A 53 -16.20 18.76 0.95
CA GLU A 53 -14.93 19.20 1.53
C GLU A 53 -14.50 18.41 2.77
N SER A 54 -15.34 17.53 3.30
CA SER A 54 -15.04 16.78 4.53
C SER A 54 -15.25 15.26 4.38
N GLY A 55 -15.87 14.79 3.32
CA GLY A 55 -16.17 13.39 3.04
C GLY A 55 -14.98 12.60 2.51
N PHE A 56 -14.76 11.41 3.05
CA PHE A 56 -13.74 10.45 2.63
C PHE A 56 -14.41 9.18 2.11
N ASN A 57 -14.17 8.84 0.85
CA ASN A 57 -14.91 7.77 0.19
C ASN A 57 -14.34 6.39 0.55
N ILE A 58 -15.26 5.47 0.85
CA ILE A 58 -15.01 4.05 1.08
C ILE A 58 -15.76 3.29 -0.01
N SER A 59 -15.03 2.61 -0.89
CA SER A 59 -15.64 1.91 -2.02
C SER A 59 -16.45 0.69 -1.59
N GLU A 60 -17.37 0.27 -2.44
CA GLU A 60 -18.18 -0.93 -2.28
C GLU A 60 -17.32 -2.18 -2.15
N TYR A 61 -16.20 -2.23 -2.89
CA TYR A 61 -15.23 -3.31 -2.87
C TYR A 61 -14.52 -3.39 -1.51
N GLU A 62 -14.10 -2.26 -0.96
CA GLU A 62 -13.46 -2.24 0.37
C GLU A 62 -14.44 -2.66 1.46
N GLU A 63 -15.68 -2.15 1.42
CA GLU A 63 -16.69 -2.49 2.43
C GLU A 63 -17.10 -3.97 2.36
N ILE A 64 -17.32 -4.52 1.16
CA ILE A 64 -17.83 -5.89 0.99
C ILE A 64 -16.72 -6.95 1.07
N CYS A 65 -15.54 -6.68 0.52
CA CYS A 65 -14.47 -7.68 0.41
C CYS A 65 -13.43 -7.61 1.54
N GLU A 66 -13.30 -6.48 2.23
CA GLU A 66 -12.28 -6.31 3.29
C GLU A 66 -12.93 -6.00 4.64
N LEU A 67 -13.65 -4.88 4.75
CA LEU A 67 -14.08 -4.33 6.03
C LEU A 67 -15.16 -5.18 6.72
N ARG A 68 -16.32 -5.39 6.08
CA ARG A 68 -17.43 -6.14 6.69
C ARG A 68 -17.04 -7.54 7.17
N PRO A 69 -16.47 -8.42 6.31
CA PRO A 69 -16.07 -9.75 6.76
C PRO A 69 -15.03 -9.71 7.90
N GLY A 70 -14.03 -8.83 7.83
CA GLY A 70 -13.05 -8.69 8.89
C GLY A 70 -13.62 -8.14 10.21
N LEU A 71 -14.53 -7.17 10.15
CA LEU A 71 -15.23 -6.63 11.34
C LEU A 71 -16.11 -7.68 12.00
N GLU A 72 -16.80 -8.51 11.23
CA GLU A 72 -17.56 -9.64 11.74
C GLU A 72 -16.68 -10.67 12.45
N ARG A 73 -15.50 -10.97 11.89
CA ARG A 73 -14.51 -11.87 12.49
C ARG A 73 -13.98 -11.32 13.82
N ILE A 74 -13.63 -10.03 13.86
CA ILE A 74 -13.19 -9.33 15.08
C ILE A 74 -14.30 -9.38 16.14
N ALA A 75 -15.54 -9.04 15.78
CA ALA A 75 -16.67 -9.05 16.70
C ALA A 75 -16.92 -10.42 17.30
N ARG A 76 -16.93 -11.48 16.48
CA ARG A 76 -17.10 -12.86 16.96
C ARG A 76 -16.01 -13.24 17.97
N SER A 77 -14.75 -12.92 17.66
CA SER A 77 -13.63 -13.21 18.55
C SER A 77 -13.72 -12.47 19.88
N LEU A 78 -13.97 -11.15 19.86
CA LEU A 78 -14.05 -10.34 21.08
C LEU A 78 -15.25 -10.74 21.95
N ALA A 79 -16.40 -11.01 21.32
CA ALA A 79 -17.57 -11.48 22.05
C ALA A 79 -17.32 -12.82 22.74
N ALA A 80 -16.58 -13.74 22.11
CA ALA A 80 -16.16 -14.98 22.75
C ALA A 80 -15.23 -14.72 23.95
N ASP A 81 -14.23 -13.85 23.79
CA ASP A 81 -13.32 -13.49 24.89
C ASP A 81 -14.03 -12.88 26.09
N PHE A 82 -15.02 -12.02 25.83
CA PHE A 82 -15.80 -11.38 26.88
C PHE A 82 -16.73 -12.36 27.59
N ARG A 83 -17.31 -13.33 26.90
CA ARG A 83 -18.06 -14.41 27.57
C ARG A 83 -17.16 -15.26 28.44
N ASP A 84 -15.99 -15.60 27.93
CA ASP A 84 -14.98 -16.36 28.66
C ASP A 84 -14.52 -15.59 29.91
N LEU A 85 -14.30 -14.27 29.79
CA LEU A 85 -14.04 -13.38 30.92
C LEU A 85 -15.18 -13.42 31.95
N LEU A 86 -16.43 -13.28 31.50
CA LEU A 86 -17.60 -13.30 32.39
C LEU A 86 -17.79 -14.65 33.09
N ALA A 87 -17.43 -15.74 32.43
CA ALA A 87 -17.47 -17.08 33.00
C ALA A 87 -16.29 -17.38 33.95
N GLY A 88 -15.41 -16.40 34.23
CA GLY A 88 -14.23 -16.58 35.08
C GLY A 88 -13.07 -17.33 34.41
N ARG A 89 -13.07 -17.42 33.07
CA ARG A 89 -12.07 -18.14 32.27
C ARG A 89 -11.48 -17.23 31.19
N PRO A 90 -10.71 -16.18 31.52
CA PRO A 90 -10.26 -15.16 30.56
C PRO A 90 -9.15 -15.66 29.60
N ASN A 91 -9.34 -16.80 28.94
CA ASN A 91 -8.34 -17.49 28.12
C ASN A 91 -7.83 -16.63 26.95
N GLY A 92 -8.68 -15.75 26.41
CA GLY A 92 -8.35 -14.83 25.32
C GLY A 92 -7.73 -13.50 25.75
N LEU A 93 -7.71 -13.16 27.04
CA LEU A 93 -7.26 -11.87 27.54
C LEU A 93 -6.05 -12.03 28.47
N SER A 94 -5.00 -11.23 28.26
CA SER A 94 -3.81 -11.32 29.11
C SER A 94 -4.08 -10.82 30.53
N LYS A 95 -3.48 -11.44 31.57
CA LYS A 95 -3.57 -10.94 32.96
C LYS A 95 -3.20 -9.45 33.09
N ALA A 96 -2.22 -8.99 32.32
CA ALA A 96 -1.78 -7.60 32.29
C ALA A 96 -2.86 -6.61 31.80
N ILE A 97 -3.83 -7.05 30.98
CA ILE A 97 -4.93 -6.17 30.54
C ILE A 97 -5.99 -5.99 31.64
N LEU A 98 -6.14 -6.96 32.56
CA LEU A 98 -7.13 -6.93 33.63
C LEU A 98 -6.58 -6.23 34.88
N ALA A 99 -5.29 -6.43 35.18
CA ALA A 99 -4.65 -5.90 36.38
C ALA A 99 -4.72 -4.36 36.45
N GLY A 100 -5.40 -3.85 37.49
CA GLY A 100 -5.55 -2.40 37.72
C GLY A 100 -6.39 -1.68 36.66
N ASN A 101 -7.19 -2.40 35.88
CA ASN A 101 -7.98 -1.81 34.80
C ASN A 101 -9.28 -1.19 35.36
N PRO A 102 -9.54 0.12 35.17
CA PRO A 102 -10.73 0.77 35.71
C PRO A 102 -12.04 0.30 35.05
N ALA A 103 -11.98 -0.36 33.88
CA ALA A 103 -13.15 -0.97 33.24
C ALA A 103 -13.51 -2.34 33.84
N TRP A 104 -12.60 -2.95 34.61
CA TRP A 104 -12.77 -4.27 35.22
C TRP A 104 -12.29 -4.30 36.67
N PRO A 105 -12.96 -3.57 37.58
CA PRO A 105 -12.63 -3.60 39.00
C PRO A 105 -13.10 -4.90 39.66
N ARG A 106 -12.54 -5.21 40.83
CA ARG A 106 -12.84 -6.42 41.61
C ARG A 106 -14.34 -6.64 41.88
N GLY A 107 -15.10 -5.58 42.19
CA GLY A 107 -16.53 -5.70 42.43
C GLY A 107 -17.34 -6.16 41.21
N LEU A 108 -16.89 -5.83 39.99
CA LEU A 108 -17.47 -6.36 38.76
C LEU A 108 -17.03 -7.80 38.50
N GLU A 109 -15.76 -8.11 38.75
CA GLU A 109 -15.19 -9.46 38.61
C GLU A 109 -15.93 -10.48 39.47
N GLU A 110 -16.20 -10.17 40.74
CA GLU A 110 -16.90 -11.06 41.69
C GLU A 110 -18.34 -11.38 41.24
N ARG A 111 -18.99 -10.47 40.51
CA ARG A 111 -20.36 -10.62 40.02
C ARG A 111 -20.44 -11.09 38.57
N ALA A 112 -19.32 -11.13 37.86
CA ALA A 112 -19.24 -11.49 36.44
C ALA A 112 -19.94 -12.81 36.07
N PRO A 113 -19.84 -13.90 36.87
CA PRO A 113 -20.53 -15.16 36.54
C PRO A 113 -22.05 -15.02 36.45
N SER A 114 -22.66 -14.14 37.26
CA SER A 114 -24.11 -13.88 37.22
C SER A 114 -24.54 -13.16 35.94
N LEU A 115 -23.66 -12.35 35.35
CA LEU A 115 -23.89 -11.59 34.12
C LEU A 115 -23.56 -12.41 32.85
N SER A 116 -22.90 -13.57 32.99
CA SER A 116 -22.40 -14.38 31.86
C SER A 116 -23.49 -14.95 30.95
N ARG A 117 -24.74 -15.02 31.44
CA ARG A 117 -25.90 -15.54 30.70
C ARG A 117 -26.68 -14.47 29.93
N ASP A 118 -26.36 -13.20 30.16
CA ASP A 118 -27.11 -12.09 29.60
C ASP A 118 -26.63 -11.71 28.20
N ALA A 119 -27.55 -11.15 27.41
CA ALA A 119 -27.18 -10.46 26.19
C ALA A 119 -26.40 -9.19 26.53
N PHE A 120 -25.35 -8.89 25.76
CA PHE A 120 -24.62 -7.63 25.91
C PHE A 120 -24.24 -7.05 24.56
N ALA A 121 -24.28 -5.72 24.44
CA ALA A 121 -23.66 -5.02 23.34
C ALA A 121 -22.28 -4.52 23.70
N MET A 122 -21.41 -4.52 22.70
CA MET A 122 -20.08 -3.96 22.74
C MET A 122 -19.93 -2.90 21.66
N ILE A 123 -19.30 -1.79 22.04
CA ILE A 123 -18.84 -0.75 21.12
C ILE A 123 -17.34 -0.67 21.32
N VAL A 124 -16.59 -1.08 20.31
CA VAL A 124 -15.12 -1.11 20.36
C VAL A 124 -14.59 -0.26 19.20
N PRO A 125 -14.31 1.03 19.40
CA PRO A 125 -13.69 1.84 18.35
C PRO A 125 -12.33 1.30 17.92
N LEU A 126 -12.20 1.08 16.61
CA LEU A 126 -11.01 0.54 15.98
C LEU A 126 -10.23 1.65 15.28
N ALA A 127 -8.90 1.58 15.32
CA ALA A 127 -8.01 2.36 14.47
C ALA A 127 -7.72 1.56 13.19
N LEU A 128 -8.26 2.03 12.07
CA LEU A 128 -8.08 1.43 10.74
C LEU A 128 -7.32 2.39 9.82
N SER A 129 -6.45 1.88 8.96
CA SER A 129 -5.88 2.66 7.86
C SER A 129 -5.49 1.75 6.72
N ARG A 130 -5.39 2.28 5.49
CA ARG A 130 -4.84 1.52 4.37
C ARG A 130 -3.32 1.44 4.54
N THR A 131 -2.74 0.25 4.39
CA THR A 131 -1.28 0.05 4.38
C THR A 131 -0.85 -0.73 3.14
N GLN A 132 0.41 -0.59 2.77
CA GLN A 132 1.03 -1.33 1.68
C GLN A 132 1.88 -2.48 2.22
N ASP A 133 1.93 -3.59 1.49
CA ASP A 133 2.84 -4.71 1.77
C ASP A 133 4.03 -4.78 0.79
N ASP A 134 4.87 -5.80 0.96
CA ASP A 134 6.06 -6.07 0.13
C ASP A 134 5.71 -6.46 -1.32
N LYS A 135 4.44 -6.70 -1.63
CA LYS A 135 3.91 -6.98 -2.98
C LYS A 135 3.23 -5.78 -3.61
N GLY A 136 3.26 -4.63 -2.93
CA GLY A 136 2.61 -3.41 -3.39
C GLY A 136 1.08 -3.42 -3.28
N ARG A 137 0.51 -4.35 -2.51
CA ARG A 137 -0.94 -4.41 -2.29
C ARG A 137 -1.33 -3.43 -1.20
N VAL A 138 -2.35 -2.64 -1.48
CA VAL A 138 -2.94 -1.70 -0.51
C VAL A 138 -4.20 -2.34 0.07
N ARG A 139 -4.24 -2.50 1.39
CA ARG A 139 -5.34 -3.14 2.14
C ARG A 139 -5.70 -2.36 3.39
N TRP A 140 -6.96 -2.44 3.81
CA TRP A 140 -7.35 -1.99 5.14
C TRP A 140 -6.65 -2.82 6.22
N THR A 141 -6.04 -2.13 7.17
CA THR A 141 -5.23 -2.71 8.25
C THR A 141 -5.81 -2.32 9.61
N LEU A 142 -6.01 -3.31 10.48
CA LEU A 142 -6.35 -3.10 11.87
C LEU A 142 -5.08 -2.78 12.66
N PHE A 143 -4.95 -1.54 13.14
CA PHE A 143 -3.87 -1.16 14.04
C PHE A 143 -4.18 -1.48 15.52
N GLY A 144 -5.46 -1.64 15.85
CA GLY A 144 -5.95 -1.95 17.18
C GLY A 144 -7.09 -1.02 17.61
N SER A 145 -7.16 -0.67 18.90
CA SER A 145 -8.17 0.24 19.45
C SER A 145 -7.90 1.68 19.00
N SER A 146 -8.96 2.48 18.83
CA SER A 146 -8.83 3.91 18.54
C SER A 146 -7.97 4.59 19.60
N HIS A 147 -6.91 5.28 19.18
CA HIS A 147 -6.07 6.05 20.10
C HIS A 147 -6.72 7.35 20.59
N GLU A 148 -7.90 7.70 20.08
CA GLU A 148 -8.73 8.83 20.55
C GLU A 148 -9.68 8.47 21.70
N GLY A 149 -9.54 7.25 22.24
CA GLY A 149 -10.41 6.75 23.31
C GLY A 149 -11.67 6.05 22.80
N PRO A 150 -12.49 5.50 23.70
CA PRO A 150 -13.65 4.70 23.32
C PRO A 150 -14.93 5.53 23.06
N SER A 151 -15.01 6.77 23.55
CA SER A 151 -16.21 7.62 23.41
C SER A 151 -16.22 8.47 22.14
N ARG A 152 -15.10 9.11 21.83
CA ARG A 152 -15.05 10.17 20.81
C ARG A 152 -15.50 9.67 19.44
N ALA A 153 -14.94 8.54 18.99
CA ALA A 153 -15.31 7.93 17.72
C ALA A 153 -16.81 7.59 17.64
N PHE A 154 -17.40 7.15 18.75
CA PHE A 154 -18.84 6.87 18.81
C PHE A 154 -19.66 8.14 18.62
N TRP A 155 -19.45 9.15 19.45
CA TRP A 155 -20.23 10.40 19.39
C TRP A 155 -20.04 11.18 18.09
N ARG A 156 -18.83 11.12 17.51
CA ARG A 156 -18.52 11.75 16.22
C ARG A 156 -19.29 11.14 15.05
N SER A 157 -19.80 9.93 15.20
CA SER A 157 -20.68 9.31 14.21
C SER A 157 -21.98 10.08 13.99
N PHE A 158 -22.41 10.89 14.97
CA PHE A 158 -23.69 11.60 14.95
C PHE A 158 -23.52 13.11 14.70
N HIS A 159 -22.35 13.52 14.21
CA HIS A 159 -22.07 14.89 13.77
C HIS A 159 -22.06 14.94 12.25
N ASP A 160 -22.52 16.06 11.69
CA ASP A 160 -22.32 16.38 10.29
C ASP A 160 -20.97 17.09 10.06
N GLU A 161 -20.72 17.45 8.80
CA GLU A 161 -19.48 18.11 8.34
C GLU A 161 -19.26 19.50 8.97
N ASP A 162 -20.32 20.14 9.48
CA ASP A 162 -20.30 21.47 10.10
C ASP A 162 -20.42 21.39 11.64
N HIS A 163 -20.42 20.18 12.21
CA HIS A 163 -20.64 19.93 13.64
C HIS A 163 -21.98 20.44 14.17
N ALA A 164 -22.94 20.71 13.27
CA ALA A 164 -24.26 21.20 13.62
C ALA A 164 -25.16 20.00 13.95
N SER A 165 -25.46 19.80 15.23
CA SER A 165 -26.47 18.85 15.64
C SER A 165 -27.84 19.49 15.49
N LEU A 166 -28.61 19.08 14.48
CA LEU A 166 -30.09 19.02 14.49
C LEU A 166 -30.68 18.48 13.17
N ASP A 167 -29.98 17.59 12.46
CA ASP A 167 -30.63 16.81 11.42
C ASP A 167 -31.35 15.61 12.07
N THR A 168 -32.66 15.44 11.83
CA THR A 168 -33.49 14.36 12.37
C THR A 168 -32.88 12.97 12.18
N ASN A 169 -32.04 12.84 11.16
CA ASN A 169 -31.31 11.64 10.80
C ASN A 169 -30.39 11.11 11.93
N ALA A 170 -29.66 11.97 12.63
CA ALA A 170 -28.70 11.55 13.67
C ALA A 170 -29.40 10.96 14.91
N LEU A 171 -30.50 11.59 15.33
CA LEU A 171 -31.35 11.08 16.41
C LEU A 171 -32.02 9.76 16.00
N ASP A 172 -32.47 9.63 14.75
CA ASP A 172 -33.06 8.39 14.25
C ASP A 172 -32.06 7.24 14.13
N GLU A 173 -30.80 7.54 13.79
CA GLU A 173 -29.72 6.55 13.83
C GLU A 173 -29.42 6.11 15.27
N PHE A 174 -29.32 7.04 16.20
CA PHE A 174 -29.12 6.71 17.63
C PHE A 174 -30.29 5.90 18.20
N ARG A 175 -31.52 6.26 17.85
CA ARG A 175 -32.74 5.51 18.23
C ARG A 175 -32.71 4.08 17.69
N ARG A 176 -32.37 3.89 16.41
CA ARG A 176 -32.24 2.56 15.80
C ARG A 176 -31.16 1.73 16.48
N LEU A 177 -30.05 2.35 16.88
CA LEU A 177 -28.97 1.69 17.57
C LEU A 177 -29.37 1.21 18.96
N VAL A 178 -30.02 2.06 19.76
CA VAL A 178 -30.48 1.69 21.11
C VAL A 178 -31.57 0.61 21.06
N ALA A 179 -32.51 0.72 20.11
CA ALA A 179 -33.53 -0.31 19.89
C ALA A 179 -32.92 -1.66 19.48
N TRP A 180 -31.88 -1.63 18.64
CA TRP A 180 -31.16 -2.83 18.23
C TRP A 180 -30.45 -3.53 19.41
N ASP A 181 -29.89 -2.76 20.35
CA ASP A 181 -29.34 -3.31 21.60
C ASP A 181 -30.44 -3.89 22.49
N SER A 182 -31.55 -3.19 22.71
CA SER A 182 -32.66 -3.69 23.53
C SER A 182 -33.31 -4.95 22.92
N GLY A 183 -33.25 -5.09 21.60
CA GLY A 183 -33.99 -6.12 20.85
C GLY A 183 -35.44 -5.74 20.61
N GLU A 184 -35.79 -4.48 20.84
CA GLU A 184 -37.11 -3.93 20.56
C GLU A 184 -37.11 -3.24 19.19
N ARG A 185 -38.30 -2.84 18.75
CA ARG A 185 -38.44 -2.10 17.48
C ARG A 185 -38.12 -0.61 17.69
N PRO A 186 -37.53 0.10 16.70
CA PRO A 186 -37.18 1.51 16.83
C PRO A 186 -38.34 2.45 17.24
N GLU A 187 -39.59 2.06 16.95
CA GLU A 187 -40.79 2.80 17.32
C GLU A 187 -41.03 2.83 18.84
N ALA A 188 -40.60 1.80 19.58
CA ALA A 188 -40.68 1.75 21.04
C ALA A 188 -39.86 2.87 21.71
N PHE A 189 -38.87 3.40 20.99
CA PHE A 189 -37.99 4.47 21.43
C PHE A 189 -38.31 5.82 20.78
N ARG A 190 -39.57 6.06 20.36
CA ARG A 190 -39.98 7.36 19.80
C ARG A 190 -39.71 8.52 20.76
N ASP A 191 -39.90 8.30 22.07
CA ASP A 191 -39.39 9.15 23.14
C ASP A 191 -38.33 8.37 23.95
N LEU A 192 -37.05 8.59 23.62
CA LEU A 192 -35.91 7.93 24.28
C LEU A 192 -35.89 8.20 25.79
N ARG A 193 -36.22 9.43 26.21
CA ARG A 193 -36.17 9.80 27.62
C ARG A 193 -37.30 9.11 28.40
N GLY A 194 -38.51 9.12 27.84
CA GLY A 194 -39.67 8.39 28.38
C GLY A 194 -39.46 6.87 28.43
N ALA A 195 -38.74 6.29 27.47
CA ALA A 195 -38.36 4.88 27.45
C ALA A 195 -37.26 4.49 28.47
N GLY A 196 -36.77 5.44 29.27
CA GLY A 196 -35.75 5.20 30.29
C GLY A 196 -34.32 5.16 29.75
N VAL A 197 -34.05 5.77 28.58
CA VAL A 197 -32.69 5.92 28.03
C VAL A 197 -32.06 7.18 28.59
N ARG A 198 -30.85 7.07 29.15
CA ARG A 198 -30.03 8.22 29.60
C ARG A 198 -28.62 8.14 29.04
N VAL A 199 -27.93 9.29 29.04
CA VAL A 199 -26.52 9.42 28.70
C VAL A 199 -25.77 9.89 29.93
N LEU A 200 -24.70 9.18 30.30
CA LEU A 200 -23.73 9.63 31.30
C LEU A 200 -22.39 9.87 30.61
N PRO A 201 -21.93 11.13 30.49
CA PRO A 201 -20.63 11.45 29.90
C PRO A 201 -19.48 10.76 30.65
N CYS A 202 -18.42 10.37 29.96
CA CYS A 202 -17.15 9.90 30.53
C CYS A 202 -16.61 10.86 31.58
N GLY A 203 -16.68 12.17 31.31
CA GLY A 203 -15.94 13.20 32.04
C GLY A 203 -14.47 13.25 31.63
N ARG A 204 -13.69 14.17 32.22
CA ARG A 204 -12.24 14.23 32.06
C ARG A 204 -11.56 13.59 33.26
N ASP A 205 -10.65 12.66 33.00
CA ASP A 205 -9.80 12.04 34.02
C ASP A 205 -8.33 12.32 33.64
N PRO A 206 -7.54 13.03 34.46
CA PRO A 206 -6.12 13.26 34.20
C PRO A 206 -5.33 11.96 34.01
N GLY A 207 -5.77 10.86 34.63
CA GLY A 207 -5.22 9.53 34.40
C GLY A 207 -5.56 8.97 33.02
N LEU A 208 -6.67 9.39 32.39
CA LEU A 208 -7.14 8.91 31.09
C LEU A 208 -7.31 10.09 30.12
N PRO A 209 -6.23 10.76 29.72
CA PRO A 209 -6.29 12.06 29.04
C PRO A 209 -6.95 12.01 27.66
N THR A 210 -6.98 10.85 26.99
CA THR A 210 -7.67 10.63 25.71
C THR A 210 -9.08 10.07 25.87
N TRP A 211 -9.55 9.83 27.08
CA TRP A 211 -10.78 9.10 27.37
C TRP A 211 -11.85 10.04 27.93
N PHE A 212 -12.33 10.94 27.08
CA PHE A 212 -13.37 11.91 27.43
C PHE A 212 -14.31 12.12 26.25
N ASP A 213 -15.48 12.69 26.50
CA ASP A 213 -16.37 13.10 25.41
C ASP A 213 -16.00 14.51 24.94
N GLU A 214 -15.69 14.65 23.66
CA GLU A 214 -15.47 15.94 23.03
C GLU A 214 -16.64 16.25 22.10
N GLY A 215 -17.48 17.22 22.50
CA GLY A 215 -18.66 17.63 21.73
C GLY A 215 -19.71 16.52 21.70
N LEU A 216 -20.58 16.44 22.72
CA LEU A 216 -21.74 15.57 22.65
C LEU A 216 -22.75 16.14 21.63
N PRO A 217 -23.40 15.32 20.80
CA PRO A 217 -24.49 15.79 19.95
C PRO A 217 -25.59 16.44 20.79
N GLU A 218 -26.24 17.50 20.30
CA GLU A 218 -27.27 18.21 21.08
C GLU A 218 -28.40 17.28 21.58
N PHE A 219 -28.81 16.28 20.78
CA PHE A 219 -29.84 15.33 21.23
C PHE A 219 -29.39 14.52 22.46
N ALA A 220 -28.09 14.21 22.58
CA ALA A 220 -27.53 13.49 23.72
C ALA A 220 -27.56 14.38 24.98
N GLY A 221 -27.43 15.71 24.81
CA GLY A 221 -27.62 16.70 25.87
C GLY A 221 -29.01 16.62 26.53
N LYS A 222 -30.05 16.31 25.75
CA LYS A 222 -31.44 16.16 26.23
C LYS A 222 -31.67 14.84 26.98
N LEU A 223 -30.71 13.92 26.92
CA LEU A 223 -30.76 12.60 27.54
C LEU A 223 -29.81 12.49 28.74
N LEU A 224 -29.15 13.57 29.15
CA LEU A 224 -28.21 13.53 30.28
C LEU A 224 -28.90 13.02 31.55
N LEU A 225 -28.20 12.15 32.28
CA LEU A 225 -28.59 11.73 33.60
C LEU A 225 -28.47 12.92 34.57
N ASP A 226 -29.59 13.33 35.15
CA ASP A 226 -29.64 14.39 36.16
C ASP A 226 -29.22 13.83 37.52
N ASP A 227 -28.41 14.57 38.28
CA ASP A 227 -27.96 14.20 39.63
C ASP A 227 -29.13 13.95 40.60
N ARG A 228 -30.31 14.51 40.33
CA ARG A 228 -31.53 14.34 41.15
C ARG A 228 -32.44 13.20 40.67
N GLU A 229 -32.14 12.60 39.51
CA GLU A 229 -32.97 11.56 38.93
C GLU A 229 -32.75 10.20 39.62
N ARG A 230 -33.85 9.51 39.97
CA ARG A 230 -33.79 8.18 40.58
C ARG A 230 -33.38 7.14 39.53
N ILE A 231 -32.29 6.42 39.77
CA ILE A 231 -31.75 5.38 38.86
C ILE A 231 -32.79 4.31 38.49
N GLY A 232 -33.72 3.95 39.39
CA GLY A 232 -34.75 2.94 39.10
C GLY A 232 -35.71 3.29 37.94
N ARG A 233 -35.68 4.52 37.40
CA ARG A 233 -36.42 4.91 36.18
C ARG A 233 -35.58 4.77 34.89
N VAL A 234 -34.31 4.45 35.01
CA VAL A 234 -33.37 4.32 33.90
C VAL A 234 -33.23 2.84 33.55
N ARG A 235 -33.57 2.49 32.30
CA ARG A 235 -33.46 1.12 31.78
C ARG A 235 -32.15 0.90 31.02
N VAL A 236 -31.72 1.92 30.28
CA VAL A 236 -30.49 1.90 29.47
C VAL A 236 -29.70 3.16 29.75
N LEU A 237 -28.45 3.00 30.18
CA LEU A 237 -27.50 4.09 30.35
C LEU A 237 -26.39 3.99 29.32
N VAL A 238 -26.34 4.97 28.43
CA VAL A 238 -25.28 5.10 27.43
C VAL A 238 -24.09 5.81 28.07
N THR A 239 -22.98 5.09 28.26
CA THR A 239 -21.78 5.65 28.89
C THR A 239 -20.51 4.89 28.51
N PHE A 240 -19.44 5.63 28.27
CA PHE A 240 -18.10 5.09 28.07
C PHE A 240 -17.20 5.34 29.29
N ARG A 241 -17.79 5.77 30.42
CA ARG A 241 -17.09 5.93 31.68
C ARG A 241 -16.68 4.54 32.19
N PRO A 242 -15.41 4.33 32.61
CA PRO A 242 -14.99 3.05 33.18
C PRO A 242 -15.85 2.66 34.39
N PHE A 243 -16.14 1.36 34.55
CA PHE A 243 -17.04 0.88 35.60
C PHE A 243 -16.67 1.38 37.00
N ALA A 244 -15.38 1.36 37.35
CA ALA A 244 -14.87 1.81 38.65
C ALA A 244 -15.11 3.31 38.93
N LYS A 245 -15.48 4.09 37.91
CA LYS A 245 -15.73 5.53 37.98
C LYS A 245 -17.22 5.88 37.84
N LEU A 246 -18.09 4.88 37.66
CA LEU A 246 -19.54 5.10 37.65
C LEU A 246 -20.03 5.50 39.05
N PRO A 247 -21.11 6.29 39.17
CA PRO A 247 -21.75 6.55 40.46
C PRO A 247 -22.15 5.24 41.16
N GLY A 248 -22.04 5.18 42.50
CA GLY A 248 -22.40 3.98 43.28
C GLY A 248 -23.78 3.39 42.95
N PRO A 249 -24.85 4.20 42.93
CA PRO A 249 -26.20 3.73 42.56
C PRO A 249 -26.30 3.12 41.15
N VAL A 250 -25.47 3.58 40.21
CA VAL A 250 -25.41 3.03 38.84
C VAL A 250 -24.71 1.67 38.84
N GLN A 251 -23.62 1.53 39.61
CA GLN A 251 -22.93 0.25 39.75
C GLN A 251 -23.85 -0.80 40.38
N GLU A 252 -24.54 -0.44 41.46
CA GLU A 252 -25.48 -1.32 42.16
C GLU A 252 -26.62 -1.78 41.26
N ALA A 253 -27.30 -0.84 40.57
CA ALA A 253 -28.41 -1.17 39.67
C ALA A 253 -27.98 -2.07 38.49
N PHE A 254 -26.77 -1.86 37.95
CA PHE A 254 -26.22 -2.74 36.91
C PHE A 254 -25.94 -4.15 37.44
N LEU A 255 -25.30 -4.27 38.62
CA LEU A 255 -24.96 -5.56 39.24
C LEU A 255 -26.20 -6.33 39.74
N ALA A 256 -27.32 -5.64 39.92
CA ALA A 256 -28.64 -6.22 40.22
C ALA A 256 -29.42 -6.63 38.96
N GLY A 257 -28.96 -6.27 37.76
CA GLY A 257 -29.67 -6.52 36.50
C GLY A 257 -30.85 -5.58 36.22
N GLU A 258 -31.00 -4.52 37.01
CA GLU A 258 -32.09 -3.52 36.88
C GLU A 258 -31.77 -2.45 35.82
N LEU A 259 -30.48 -2.26 35.54
CA LEU A 259 -29.97 -1.27 34.59
C LEU A 259 -29.07 -1.95 33.55
N ARG A 260 -29.24 -1.61 32.27
CA ARG A 260 -28.29 -1.99 31.22
C ARG A 260 -27.31 -0.86 30.92
N LEU A 261 -26.03 -1.20 30.81
CA LEU A 261 -24.99 -0.29 30.31
C LEU A 261 -24.73 -0.50 28.82
N PHE A 262 -24.68 0.60 28.07
CA PHE A 262 -24.41 0.61 26.64
C PHE A 262 -23.23 1.55 26.30
N PRO A 263 -22.07 1.03 25.86
CA PRO A 263 -21.74 -0.38 25.74
C PRO A 263 -21.53 -1.07 27.09
N ALA A 264 -21.42 -2.41 27.08
CA ALA A 264 -21.08 -3.18 28.26
C ALA A 264 -19.67 -2.82 28.79
N PRO A 265 -19.43 -2.80 30.11
CA PRO A 265 -18.19 -2.26 30.68
C PRO A 265 -16.90 -2.91 30.19
N TRP A 266 -16.90 -4.23 30.00
CA TRP A 266 -15.74 -4.99 29.52
C TRP A 266 -15.35 -4.67 28.08
N SER A 267 -16.23 -4.04 27.28
CA SER A 267 -15.85 -3.53 25.96
C SER A 267 -14.76 -2.45 26.04
N LEU A 268 -14.61 -1.79 27.20
CA LEU A 268 -13.69 -0.68 27.42
C LEU A 268 -12.30 -1.10 27.92
N LEU A 269 -12.03 -2.41 28.06
CA LEU A 269 -10.79 -2.95 28.63
C LEU A 269 -9.52 -2.42 27.95
N PHE A 270 -9.53 -2.27 26.62
CA PHE A 270 -8.32 -2.00 25.85
C PHE A 270 -7.68 -0.64 26.14
N TRP A 271 -8.48 0.37 26.50
CA TRP A 271 -7.97 1.71 26.85
C TRP A 271 -7.48 1.80 28.31
N GLY A 272 -7.91 0.87 29.17
CA GLY A 272 -7.57 0.84 30.59
C GLY A 272 -6.20 0.28 30.92
N HIS A 273 -5.46 -0.25 29.95
CA HIS A 273 -4.19 -0.92 30.20
C HIS A 273 -3.11 0.07 30.70
N PRO A 274 -2.62 -0.05 31.95
CA PRO A 274 -1.74 0.95 32.57
C PRO A 274 -0.37 1.06 31.89
N GLY A 275 0.24 -0.06 31.51
CA GLY A 275 1.52 -0.08 30.80
C GLY A 275 1.50 0.67 29.47
N TYR A 276 0.53 0.38 28.59
CA TYR A 276 0.43 1.04 27.29
C TYR A 276 0.03 2.52 27.39
N ARG A 277 -0.70 2.92 28.43
CA ARG A 277 -0.94 4.34 28.73
C ARG A 277 0.37 5.09 29.03
N ARG A 278 1.27 4.50 29.81
CA ARG A 278 2.60 5.08 30.04
C ARG A 278 3.41 5.14 28.74
N LEU A 279 3.44 4.02 28.00
CA LEU A 279 4.17 3.94 26.73
C LEU A 279 3.67 4.97 25.69
N ALA A 280 2.39 5.33 25.70
CA ALA A 280 1.83 6.32 24.79
C ALA A 280 2.43 7.73 24.94
N GLY A 281 3.09 8.02 26.07
CA GLY A 281 3.87 9.23 26.25
C GLY A 281 5.22 9.23 25.51
N GLU A 282 5.74 8.07 25.14
CA GLU A 282 7.05 7.90 24.48
C GLU A 282 6.93 7.38 23.05
N LEU A 283 5.98 6.48 22.80
CA LEU A 283 5.78 5.79 21.52
C LEU A 283 4.42 6.16 20.92
N PRO A 284 4.40 6.84 19.77
CA PRO A 284 3.16 7.22 19.11
C PRO A 284 2.24 6.04 18.84
N TRP A 285 0.96 6.26 19.13
CA TRP A 285 -0.14 5.30 18.94
C TRP A 285 -0.01 3.98 19.74
N ALA A 286 0.71 3.98 20.86
CA ALA A 286 0.82 2.79 21.72
C ALA A 286 -0.52 2.30 22.29
N LEU A 287 -1.53 3.19 22.40
CA LEU A 287 -2.89 2.83 22.85
C LEU A 287 -3.65 1.91 21.88
N GLN A 288 -3.17 1.71 20.66
CA GLN A 288 -3.75 0.74 19.73
C GLN A 288 -3.35 -0.71 20.08
N ILE A 289 -2.15 -0.89 20.65
CA ILE A 289 -1.49 -2.19 20.83
C ILE A 289 -2.29 -3.18 21.69
N PRO A 290 -2.96 -2.79 22.81
CA PRO A 290 -3.71 -3.75 23.64
C PRO A 290 -4.68 -4.63 22.86
N LEU A 291 -5.48 -4.03 21.97
CA LEU A 291 -6.42 -4.75 21.13
C LEU A 291 -5.71 -5.54 20.01
N ALA A 292 -4.73 -4.93 19.34
CA ALA A 292 -4.01 -5.57 18.23
C ALA A 292 -3.38 -6.90 18.64
N ARG A 293 -2.86 -6.98 19.87
CA ARG A 293 -2.25 -8.19 20.42
C ARG A 293 -3.22 -9.35 20.63
N ARG A 294 -4.53 -9.11 20.64
CA ARG A 294 -5.53 -10.19 20.66
C ARG A 294 -5.51 -11.01 19.37
N PHE A 295 -5.00 -10.42 18.29
CA PHE A 295 -4.96 -11.07 17.00
C PHE A 295 -3.49 -11.23 16.55
N PRO A 296 -2.72 -12.13 17.20
CA PRO A 296 -1.31 -12.34 16.88
C PRO A 296 -1.20 -13.13 15.58
N GLY A 297 -1.27 -12.46 14.43
CA GLY A 297 -1.16 -13.14 13.14
C GLY A 297 -0.63 -12.20 12.07
N SER A 298 0.28 -12.73 11.24
CA SER A 298 0.83 -12.10 10.05
C SER A 298 -0.03 -12.35 8.80
N GLY A 299 -1.37 -12.37 8.93
CA GLY A 299 -2.29 -12.73 7.84
C GLY A 299 -3.53 -11.84 7.72
N LEU A 300 -4.44 -12.22 6.82
CA LEU A 300 -5.73 -11.56 6.63
C LEU A 300 -6.79 -12.15 7.58
N LEU A 301 -7.53 -11.31 8.31
CA LEU A 301 -8.82 -11.66 8.92
C LEU A 301 -9.91 -11.40 7.89
N ASP A 302 -10.19 -12.39 7.04
CA ASP A 302 -11.26 -12.33 6.06
C ASP A 302 -11.22 -11.01 5.23
N GLY A 303 -10.01 -10.59 4.82
CA GLY A 303 -9.76 -9.38 4.02
C GLY A 303 -9.13 -8.20 4.78
N LEU A 304 -9.23 -8.13 6.11
CA LEU A 304 -8.50 -7.12 6.91
C LEU A 304 -7.09 -7.58 7.27
N ARG A 305 -6.08 -6.77 7.01
CA ARG A 305 -4.70 -7.05 7.41
C ARG A 305 -4.50 -6.80 8.91
N ILE A 306 -3.75 -7.68 9.57
CA ILE A 306 -3.21 -7.42 10.91
C ILE A 306 -1.68 -7.47 10.87
N PRO A 307 -0.99 -6.45 11.39
CA PRO A 307 0.44 -6.52 11.57
C PRO A 307 0.85 -7.55 12.63
N GLN A 308 1.91 -8.30 12.36
CA GLN A 308 2.51 -9.21 13.34
C GLN A 308 2.95 -8.46 14.60
N SER A 309 2.75 -9.06 15.77
CA SER A 309 3.29 -8.59 17.04
C SER A 309 3.66 -9.75 17.94
N GLY A 310 4.58 -9.54 18.89
CA GLY A 310 5.07 -10.62 19.72
C GLY A 310 6.06 -10.20 20.81
N TRP A 311 6.71 -11.21 21.38
CA TRP A 311 7.79 -11.10 22.36
C TRP A 311 9.12 -11.50 21.74
N LEU A 312 10.18 -10.82 22.17
CA LEU A 312 11.57 -11.07 21.83
C LEU A 312 12.31 -11.36 23.14
N ASP A 313 12.91 -12.53 23.23
CA ASP A 313 13.72 -12.92 24.37
C ASP A 313 15.17 -13.06 23.86
N GLU A 314 15.92 -11.95 23.87
CA GLU A 314 17.35 -11.95 23.57
C GLU A 314 18.12 -12.31 24.84
N ILE A 315 18.03 -13.57 25.27
CA ILE A 315 18.77 -14.03 26.46
C ILE A 315 20.19 -14.40 26.01
N PRO A 316 21.26 -13.88 26.64
CA PRO A 316 22.63 -14.35 26.38
C PRO A 316 22.70 -15.88 26.50
N ASP A 317 23.39 -16.56 25.58
CA ASP A 317 23.42 -18.03 25.48
C ASP A 317 23.70 -18.75 26.81
N ALA A 318 24.49 -18.13 27.70
CA ALA A 318 24.83 -18.66 29.02
C ALA A 318 23.67 -18.75 30.03
N ALA A 319 22.51 -18.11 29.78
CA ALA A 319 21.37 -18.04 30.71
C ALA A 319 20.11 -18.76 30.23
N GLN A 320 20.18 -19.53 29.13
CA GLN A 320 19.02 -20.23 28.57
C GLN A 320 18.59 -21.42 29.45
N ARG A 321 17.47 -21.28 30.18
CA ARG A 321 16.82 -22.40 30.89
C ARG A 321 15.89 -23.19 29.93
N PRO A 322 15.82 -24.54 30.02
CA PRO A 322 15.02 -25.38 29.11
C PRO A 322 13.53 -25.02 29.06
N GLU A 323 12.97 -24.47 30.14
CA GLU A 323 11.54 -24.16 30.28
C GLU A 323 11.11 -22.87 29.54
N VAL A 324 12.04 -21.97 29.20
CA VAL A 324 11.74 -20.69 28.53
C VAL A 324 11.43 -20.89 27.03
N ARG A 325 11.71 -22.08 26.47
CA ARG A 325 11.51 -22.42 25.05
C ARG A 325 10.07 -22.33 24.54
N ARG A 326 9.04 -22.31 25.39
CA ARG A 326 7.67 -22.70 24.95
C ARG A 326 6.70 -21.59 24.52
N ARG A 327 6.99 -20.28 24.63
CA ARG A 327 6.00 -19.23 24.25
C ARG A 327 6.54 -17.94 23.59
N ALA A 328 7.80 -17.88 23.20
CA ALA A 328 8.37 -16.72 22.54
C ALA A 328 8.33 -16.87 21.02
N ALA A 329 7.69 -15.93 20.30
CA ALA A 329 7.83 -15.83 18.85
C ALA A 329 9.18 -15.16 18.54
N THR A 330 10.26 -15.90 18.77
CA THR A 330 11.65 -15.45 18.54
C THR A 330 12.00 -15.27 17.06
N ARG A 331 11.03 -15.53 16.17
CA ARG A 331 11.22 -15.55 14.72
C ARG A 331 10.14 -14.77 14.00
N ILE A 332 10.53 -14.06 12.95
CA ILE A 332 9.59 -13.37 12.05
C ILE A 332 9.36 -14.24 10.84
N ARG A 333 8.07 -14.50 10.55
CA ARG A 333 7.64 -15.13 9.31
C ARG A 333 7.32 -14.05 8.29
N ARG A 334 7.96 -14.12 7.13
CA ARG A 334 7.74 -13.15 6.05
C ARG A 334 7.74 -13.82 4.68
N SER A 335 6.98 -13.25 3.76
CA SER A 335 7.16 -13.45 2.33
C SER A 335 8.41 -12.72 1.84
N HIS A 336 8.91 -13.09 0.67
CA HIS A 336 9.91 -12.31 -0.08
C HIS A 336 9.29 -11.79 -1.38
N ARG A 337 9.79 -10.67 -1.94
CA ARG A 337 9.21 -9.94 -3.10
C ARG A 337 8.88 -10.82 -4.31
N PHE A 338 9.68 -11.85 -4.60
CA PHE A 338 9.48 -12.75 -5.75
C PHE A 338 8.70 -14.04 -5.46
N GLN A 339 8.24 -14.26 -4.23
CA GLN A 339 7.32 -15.36 -3.95
C GLN A 339 6.09 -15.21 -4.86
N LYS A 340 5.81 -16.23 -5.68
CA LYS A 340 4.68 -16.25 -6.62
C LYS A 340 3.37 -16.40 -5.86
N VAL A 341 2.95 -15.32 -5.23
CA VAL A 341 1.67 -15.16 -4.53
C VAL A 341 0.76 -14.37 -5.45
N GLU A 342 -0.46 -14.88 -5.67
CA GLU A 342 -1.46 -14.11 -6.41
C GLU A 342 -1.76 -12.79 -5.67
N ARG A 343 -2.05 -11.72 -6.41
CA ARG A 343 -2.35 -10.40 -5.81
C ARG A 343 -3.46 -10.44 -4.74
N ASP A 344 -4.39 -11.38 -4.84
CA ASP A 344 -5.50 -11.55 -3.89
C ASP A 344 -5.42 -12.87 -3.09
N ALA A 345 -4.26 -13.53 -3.08
CA ALA A 345 -4.01 -14.67 -2.19
C ALA A 345 -3.65 -14.21 -0.78
N GLU A 346 -3.99 -15.03 0.21
CA GLU A 346 -3.59 -14.84 1.60
C GLU A 346 -2.08 -15.02 1.75
N ASP A 347 -1.45 -14.10 2.48
CA ASP A 347 0.01 -13.87 2.49
C ASP A 347 0.85 -15.05 2.98
N LEU A 348 0.25 -16.04 3.66
CA LEU A 348 0.98 -17.00 4.50
C LEU A 348 0.57 -18.47 4.32
N ALA A 349 0.04 -18.87 3.17
CA ALA A 349 -0.11 -20.30 2.92
C ALA A 349 1.24 -21.06 3.00
N ASP A 350 2.37 -20.38 2.78
CA ASP A 350 3.73 -20.96 2.84
C ASP A 350 4.83 -19.89 3.13
N PRO A 351 5.17 -19.56 4.40
CA PRO A 351 6.22 -18.60 4.71
C PRO A 351 7.63 -19.19 4.46
N LEU A 352 8.39 -18.61 3.52
CA LEU A 352 9.73 -19.09 3.13
C LEU A 352 10.88 -18.57 4.02
N LEU A 353 10.67 -17.44 4.72
CA LEU A 353 11.66 -16.89 5.65
C LEU A 353 11.13 -16.97 7.07
N ASP A 354 11.94 -17.59 7.91
CA ASP A 354 11.75 -17.73 9.35
C ASP A 354 13.10 -17.33 9.96
N ASP A 355 13.26 -16.06 10.26
CA ASP A 355 14.54 -15.48 10.72
C ASP A 355 14.42 -15.15 12.20
N PRO A 356 15.48 -15.32 13.02
CA PRO A 356 15.53 -14.68 14.34
C PRO A 356 15.18 -13.19 14.20
N VAL A 357 14.35 -12.67 15.09
CA VAL A 357 13.81 -11.31 14.91
C VAL A 357 14.93 -10.26 14.83
N THR A 358 15.97 -10.35 15.65
CA THR A 358 17.12 -9.44 15.59
C THR A 358 17.83 -9.47 14.24
N VAL A 359 17.98 -10.65 13.64
CA VAL A 359 18.51 -10.80 12.27
C VAL A 359 17.57 -10.12 11.28
N ALA A 360 16.27 -10.41 11.33
CA ALA A 360 15.28 -9.81 10.44
C ALA A 360 15.18 -8.28 10.55
N LEU A 361 15.38 -7.73 11.76
CA LEU A 361 15.28 -6.28 12.00
C LEU A 361 16.54 -5.54 11.57
N PHE A 362 17.75 -6.07 11.83
CA PHE A 362 18.99 -5.28 11.78
C PHE A 362 20.14 -5.87 10.96
N SER A 363 20.09 -7.14 10.56
CA SER A 363 21.22 -7.76 9.86
C SER A 363 21.30 -7.26 8.41
N THR A 364 22.50 -6.86 8.02
CA THR A 364 22.91 -6.57 6.63
C THR A 364 23.88 -7.63 6.10
N ASP A 365 24.01 -8.74 6.81
CA ASP A 365 24.93 -9.82 6.45
C ASP A 365 24.46 -10.51 5.16
N GLU A 366 25.41 -11.01 4.37
CA GLU A 366 25.14 -11.61 3.06
C GLU A 366 24.08 -12.71 3.08
N GLY A 367 24.01 -13.47 4.18
CA GLY A 367 23.06 -14.58 4.36
C GLY A 367 21.66 -14.11 4.73
N ALA A 368 21.53 -13.03 5.50
CA ALA A 368 20.25 -12.46 5.92
C ALA A 368 19.60 -11.63 4.80
N ILE A 369 20.43 -10.95 4.01
CA ILE A 369 19.99 -10.20 2.82
C ILE A 369 19.73 -11.16 1.65
N GLY A 370 20.55 -12.19 1.47
CA GLY A 370 20.39 -13.08 0.33
C GLY A 370 20.46 -12.32 -1.01
N LEU A 371 19.56 -12.63 -1.94
CA LEU A 371 19.37 -11.83 -3.16
C LEU A 371 18.37 -10.69 -3.03
N TYR A 372 17.39 -10.75 -2.12
CA TYR A 372 16.22 -9.85 -2.13
C TYR A 372 15.67 -9.49 -0.74
N GLY A 373 16.36 -9.90 0.32
CA GLY A 373 15.99 -9.64 1.71
C GLY A 373 16.33 -8.21 2.13
N LYS A 374 15.71 -7.77 3.22
CA LYS A 374 15.95 -6.45 3.82
C LYS A 374 15.84 -6.45 5.34
N PRO A 375 16.54 -5.52 6.01
CA PRO A 375 16.29 -5.20 7.41
C PRO A 375 14.88 -4.59 7.58
N MET A 376 14.18 -4.98 8.63
CA MET A 376 12.80 -4.57 8.90
C MET A 376 12.65 -3.58 10.05
N ALA A 377 13.75 -3.09 10.64
CA ALA A 377 13.71 -2.20 11.80
C ALA A 377 12.91 -0.89 11.54
N ARG A 378 12.98 -0.32 10.33
CA ARG A 378 12.17 0.87 9.95
C ARG A 378 10.66 0.59 9.88
N ASN A 379 10.25 -0.68 9.73
CA ASN A 379 8.85 -1.11 9.75
C ASN A 379 8.48 -1.80 11.07
N CYS A 380 9.14 -1.46 12.16
CA CYS A 380 8.92 -2.07 13.47
C CYS A 380 8.85 -1.01 14.58
N GLN A 381 8.03 -1.28 15.59
CA GLN A 381 8.10 -0.57 16.87
C GLN A 381 8.45 -1.55 17.97
N VAL A 382 9.38 -1.17 18.85
CA VAL A 382 9.93 -2.01 19.91
C VAL A 382 9.90 -1.29 21.25
N TRP A 383 9.53 -2.02 22.31
CA TRP A 383 9.54 -1.53 23.68
C TRP A 383 9.92 -2.64 24.67
N THR A 384 10.29 -2.27 25.89
CA THR A 384 10.64 -3.22 26.96
C THR A 384 9.39 -3.86 27.59
N GLU A 385 9.58 -4.92 28.39
CA GLU A 385 8.50 -5.50 29.22
C GLU A 385 7.84 -4.47 30.15
N ASP A 386 8.63 -3.51 30.64
CA ASP A 386 8.19 -2.41 31.53
C ASP A 386 7.58 -1.20 30.79
N TYR A 387 7.32 -1.33 29.49
CA TYR A 387 6.64 -0.32 28.67
C TYR A 387 7.47 0.97 28.43
N ARG A 388 8.78 0.82 28.18
CA ARG A 388 9.67 1.90 27.72
C ARG A 388 10.01 1.75 26.25
N ARG A 389 10.02 2.85 25.48
CA ARG A 389 10.36 2.84 24.05
C ARG A 389 11.81 2.41 23.84
N ILE A 390 12.03 1.48 22.91
CA ILE A 390 13.35 1.15 22.35
C ILE A 390 13.48 1.71 20.93
N LEU A 391 12.46 1.54 20.09
CA LEU A 391 12.49 1.95 18.69
C LEU A 391 11.12 2.38 18.19
N ASP A 392 11.03 3.56 17.56
CA ASP A 392 9.92 3.96 16.67
C ASP A 392 10.42 3.92 15.22
N GLY A 393 10.48 2.73 14.63
CA GLY A 393 11.12 2.48 13.33
C GLY A 393 10.73 3.46 12.21
N PRO A 394 9.43 3.76 12.00
CA PRO A 394 9.02 4.66 10.93
C PRO A 394 9.62 6.07 11.00
N ARG A 395 10.00 6.53 12.20
CA ARG A 395 10.62 7.84 12.44
C ARG A 395 12.11 7.74 12.81
N ALA A 396 12.67 6.53 12.86
CA ALA A 396 14.00 6.31 13.37
C ALA A 396 15.08 6.84 12.42
N SER A 397 15.99 7.61 12.99
CA SER A 397 17.28 7.97 12.39
C SER A 397 18.23 6.77 12.35
N ARG A 398 19.33 6.89 11.59
CA ARG A 398 20.41 5.89 11.56
C ARG A 398 21.03 5.70 12.95
N GLU A 399 21.17 6.77 13.71
CA GLU A 399 21.68 6.77 15.08
C GLU A 399 20.74 6.00 16.02
N GLU A 400 19.43 6.25 15.95
CA GLU A 400 18.43 5.52 16.75
C GLU A 400 18.40 4.03 16.40
N LEU A 401 18.54 3.66 15.13
CA LEU A 401 18.65 2.27 14.70
C LEU A 401 19.89 1.60 15.30
N ALA A 402 21.03 2.28 15.31
CA ALA A 402 22.27 1.78 15.90
C ALA A 402 22.16 1.62 17.43
N VAL A 403 21.51 2.57 18.11
CA VAL A 403 21.22 2.47 19.56
C VAL A 403 20.33 1.26 19.84
N ALA A 404 19.25 1.08 19.08
CA ALA A 404 18.36 -0.06 19.22
C ALA A 404 19.12 -1.39 19.00
N LYS A 405 19.93 -1.49 17.93
CA LYS A 405 20.76 -2.67 17.64
C LYS A 405 21.69 -3.02 18.82
N ARG A 406 22.34 -2.03 19.44
CA ARG A 406 23.17 -2.23 20.64
C ARG A 406 22.37 -2.70 21.85
N ALA A 407 21.16 -2.18 22.05
CA ALA A 407 20.29 -2.62 23.14
C ALA A 407 19.93 -4.11 23.00
N PHE A 408 19.57 -4.55 21.78
CA PHE A 408 19.32 -5.97 21.51
C PHE A 408 20.55 -6.85 21.74
N ALA A 409 21.75 -6.40 21.32
CA ALA A 409 22.99 -7.14 21.53
C ALA A 409 23.37 -7.30 23.01
N ALA A 410 22.92 -6.39 23.89
CA ALA A 410 23.10 -6.48 25.34
C ALA A 410 22.17 -7.51 26.01
N GLY A 411 21.23 -8.07 25.25
CA GLY A 411 20.22 -9.01 25.72
C GLY A 411 19.03 -8.34 26.42
N GLY A 412 18.03 -9.12 26.80
CA GLY A 412 16.82 -8.69 27.49
C GLY A 412 15.53 -9.19 26.85
N ARG A 413 14.41 -8.85 27.50
CA ARG A 413 13.06 -9.16 27.02
C ARG A 413 12.40 -7.91 26.45
N TYR A 414 12.02 -7.99 25.18
CA TYR A 414 11.39 -6.92 24.43
C TYR A 414 10.05 -7.37 23.86
N ARG A 415 9.22 -6.40 23.55
CA ARG A 415 7.99 -6.57 22.79
C ARG A 415 8.12 -5.81 21.48
N TYR A 416 7.47 -6.31 20.44
CA TYR A 416 7.46 -5.66 19.14
C TYR A 416 6.10 -5.73 18.46
N ARG A 417 5.89 -4.79 17.54
CA ARG A 417 4.91 -4.92 16.46
C ARG A 417 5.55 -4.50 15.14
N LEU A 418 5.29 -5.23 14.08
CA LEU A 418 5.47 -4.70 12.73
C LEU A 418 4.49 -3.53 12.58
N PHE A 419 4.98 -2.44 12.03
CA PHE A 419 4.25 -1.21 11.84
C PHE A 419 4.49 -0.72 10.41
N TYR A 420 3.57 -1.09 9.52
CA TYR A 420 3.50 -0.53 8.18
C TYR A 420 2.80 0.82 8.28
N PRO A 421 3.41 1.92 7.79
CA PRO A 421 2.84 3.25 7.96
C PRO A 421 1.39 3.36 7.44
N PRO A 422 0.50 4.08 8.16
CA PRO A 422 -0.86 4.34 7.72
C PRO A 422 -0.87 5.22 6.45
N MET A 423 -1.96 5.16 5.67
CA MET A 423 -2.12 5.98 4.47
C MET A 423 -1.94 7.47 4.76
N GLN A 424 -1.46 8.21 3.76
CA GLN A 424 -1.14 9.63 3.92
C GLN A 424 -1.86 10.53 2.93
N VAL A 425 -2.24 11.72 3.39
CA VAL A 425 -2.57 12.88 2.56
C VAL A 425 -1.52 13.95 2.82
N GLY A 426 -0.62 14.17 1.85
CA GLY A 426 0.58 14.98 2.09
C GLY A 426 1.42 14.37 3.22
N GLU A 427 1.71 15.15 4.26
CA GLU A 427 2.52 14.72 5.42
C GLU A 427 1.67 14.15 6.56
N ARG A 428 0.35 14.09 6.40
CA ARG A 428 -0.56 13.65 7.47
C ARG A 428 -0.92 12.18 7.34
N SER A 429 -0.70 11.42 8.42
CA SER A 429 -1.19 10.06 8.56
C SER A 429 -2.69 10.06 8.80
N VAL A 430 -3.44 9.25 8.04
CA VAL A 430 -4.90 9.16 8.15
C VAL A 430 -5.31 7.88 8.86
N PHE A 431 -6.06 8.01 9.93
CA PHE A 431 -6.71 6.90 10.62
C PHE A 431 -8.22 7.05 10.57
N TRP A 432 -8.92 5.96 10.26
CA TRP A 432 -10.35 5.84 10.47
C TRP A 432 -10.60 5.26 11.86
N HIS A 433 -11.24 6.05 12.71
CA HIS A 433 -11.71 5.62 14.03
C HIS A 433 -13.14 5.11 13.89
N ARG A 434 -13.28 3.82 13.56
CA ARG A 434 -14.57 3.16 13.29
C ARG A 434 -15.07 2.41 14.53
N PRO A 435 -16.17 2.83 15.17
CA PRO A 435 -16.89 2.01 16.15
C PRO A 435 -17.26 0.64 15.59
N LEU A 436 -16.74 -0.43 16.18
CA LEU A 436 -17.29 -1.78 15.97
C LEU A 436 -18.47 -1.98 16.92
N VAL A 437 -19.67 -1.97 16.36
CA VAL A 437 -20.92 -2.21 17.11
C VAL A 437 -21.37 -3.65 16.91
N ALA A 438 -21.44 -4.40 18.01
CA ALA A 438 -21.85 -5.80 18.00
C ALA A 438 -22.65 -6.17 19.25
N ARG A 439 -23.52 -7.17 19.13
CA ARG A 439 -24.35 -7.72 20.21
C ARG A 439 -24.13 -9.21 20.32
N SER A 440 -23.79 -9.66 21.53
CA SER A 440 -23.75 -11.06 21.91
C SER A 440 -25.11 -11.45 22.50
N LEU A 441 -25.73 -12.51 21.98
CA LEU A 441 -27.01 -13.06 22.46
C LEU A 441 -26.77 -14.23 23.43
N PRO A 442 -27.71 -14.59 24.33
CA PRO A 442 -27.46 -15.63 25.33
C PRO A 442 -26.97 -16.97 24.75
N ASP A 443 -27.44 -17.32 23.54
CA ASP A 443 -27.15 -18.58 22.83
C ASP A 443 -25.73 -18.71 22.25
N GLY A 444 -24.93 -17.64 22.21
CA GLY A 444 -23.62 -17.66 21.53
C GLY A 444 -23.55 -16.78 20.30
N THR A 445 -24.70 -16.45 19.72
CA THR A 445 -24.81 -15.74 18.46
C THR A 445 -24.30 -14.31 18.62
N VAL A 446 -23.47 -13.87 17.67
CA VAL A 446 -22.96 -12.50 17.59
C VAL A 446 -23.55 -11.83 16.37
N ARG A 447 -24.24 -10.71 16.58
CA ARG A 447 -24.78 -9.86 15.51
C ARG A 447 -23.94 -8.60 15.41
N VAL A 448 -23.46 -8.28 14.22
CA VAL A 448 -22.75 -7.02 13.93
C VAL A 448 -23.69 -6.07 13.22
N LEU A 449 -23.60 -4.78 13.53
CA LEU A 449 -24.34 -3.73 12.84
C LEU A 449 -23.36 -2.95 11.94
N PRO A 450 -23.13 -3.40 10.69
CA PRO A 450 -21.97 -2.96 9.90
C PRO A 450 -22.03 -1.50 9.45
N ASP A 451 -23.24 -0.96 9.26
CA ASP A 451 -23.45 0.36 8.68
C ASP A 451 -23.81 1.43 9.75
N ALA A 452 -23.77 1.08 11.04
CA ALA A 452 -24.10 2.01 12.12
C ALA A 452 -22.86 2.64 12.73
N ALA A 453 -23.00 3.91 13.12
CA ALA A 453 -21.99 4.67 13.84
C ALA A 453 -20.60 4.58 13.17
N LEU A 454 -20.47 5.07 11.93
CA LEU A 454 -19.24 4.93 11.15
C LEU A 454 -18.03 5.68 11.75
N GLY A 455 -18.23 6.53 12.75
CA GLY A 455 -17.19 7.35 13.35
C GLY A 455 -16.67 8.41 12.40
N HIS A 456 -15.38 8.71 12.52
CA HIS A 456 -14.71 9.72 11.70
C HIS A 456 -13.29 9.31 11.34
N LEU A 457 -12.63 10.06 10.46
CA LEU A 457 -11.21 9.92 10.18
C LEU A 457 -10.46 11.15 10.70
N THR A 458 -9.23 10.93 11.13
CA THR A 458 -8.30 12.00 11.50
C THR A 458 -7.09 11.98 10.59
N ALA A 459 -6.75 13.13 10.02
CA ALA A 459 -5.48 13.38 9.34
C ALA A 459 -4.51 14.06 10.32
N GLU A 460 -3.55 13.29 10.80
CA GLU A 460 -2.68 13.60 11.95
C GLU A 460 -1.25 13.93 11.51
N ARG A 461 -0.68 14.97 12.13
CA ARG A 461 0.74 15.32 12.05
C ARG A 461 1.21 15.80 13.43
N ALA A 462 2.39 15.36 13.85
CA ALA A 462 2.96 15.76 15.14
C ALA A 462 3.00 17.29 15.27
N GLY A 463 2.66 17.81 16.45
CA GLY A 463 2.61 19.25 16.73
C GLY A 463 1.52 20.03 16.01
N SER A 464 0.60 19.38 15.27
CA SER A 464 -0.51 20.02 14.56
C SER A 464 -1.85 19.48 15.02
N ARG A 465 -2.88 20.33 15.09
CA ARG A 465 -4.26 19.87 15.32
C ARG A 465 -4.67 18.90 14.20
N PRO A 466 -5.28 17.73 14.53
CA PRO A 466 -5.84 16.84 13.53
C PRO A 466 -6.88 17.55 12.66
N ILE A 467 -6.96 17.15 11.39
CA ILE A 467 -8.05 17.54 10.49
C ILE A 467 -9.03 16.37 10.46
N GLU A 468 -10.30 16.64 10.77
CA GLU A 468 -11.36 15.63 10.77
C GLU A 468 -11.96 15.47 9.37
N LEU A 469 -12.30 14.23 9.01
CA LEU A 469 -13.00 13.85 7.80
C LEU A 469 -14.08 12.81 8.15
N TRP A 470 -15.10 12.65 7.31
CA TRP A 470 -16.22 11.74 7.58
C TRP A 470 -16.29 10.63 6.53
N PRO A 471 -16.41 9.35 6.94
CA PRO A 471 -16.47 8.24 6.01
C PRO A 471 -17.78 8.29 5.19
N ARG A 472 -17.66 8.06 3.88
CA ARG A 472 -18.79 7.96 2.94
C ARG A 472 -18.75 6.59 2.29
N LEU A 473 -19.67 5.71 2.67
CA LEU A 473 -19.83 4.41 2.01
C LEU A 473 -20.45 4.64 0.63
N GLU A 474 -19.69 4.36 -0.42
CA GLU A 474 -20.11 4.56 -1.80
C GLU A 474 -21.26 3.62 -2.20
N ARG A 475 -22.10 4.09 -3.13
CA ARG A 475 -23.24 3.34 -3.68
C ARG A 475 -23.34 3.53 -5.19
N ARG A 476 -22.20 3.48 -5.88
CA ARG A 476 -22.04 3.63 -7.32
C ARG A 476 -22.77 2.50 -8.06
N PRO A 477 -23.54 2.83 -9.11
CA PRO A 477 -24.35 1.86 -9.84
C PRO A 477 -23.54 0.67 -10.38
N GLY A 478 -23.93 -0.55 -9.95
CA GLY A 478 -23.35 -1.82 -10.41
C GLY A 478 -22.06 -2.25 -9.69
N HIS A 479 -21.43 -1.37 -8.92
CA HIS A 479 -20.21 -1.71 -8.16
C HIS A 479 -20.51 -2.64 -6.99
N LYS A 480 -21.64 -2.43 -6.31
CA LYS A 480 -22.08 -3.30 -5.21
C LYS A 480 -22.37 -4.72 -5.68
N GLU A 481 -23.01 -4.85 -6.84
CA GLU A 481 -23.27 -6.13 -7.51
C GLU A 481 -21.95 -6.80 -7.91
N ALA A 482 -21.03 -6.05 -8.53
CA ALA A 482 -19.69 -6.55 -8.87
C ALA A 482 -18.91 -7.02 -7.63
N ALA A 483 -19.01 -6.27 -6.53
CA ALA A 483 -18.36 -6.62 -5.27
C ALA A 483 -18.96 -7.87 -4.62
N ARG A 484 -20.27 -8.09 -4.71
CA ARG A 484 -20.90 -9.32 -4.21
C ARG A 484 -20.54 -10.55 -5.04
N VAL A 485 -20.34 -10.37 -6.34
CA VAL A 485 -19.80 -11.42 -7.22
C VAL A 485 -18.40 -11.83 -6.75
N LEU A 486 -17.52 -10.90 -6.37
CA LEU A 486 -16.18 -11.20 -5.83
C LEU A 486 -16.21 -12.19 -4.64
N VAL A 487 -17.16 -12.02 -3.72
CA VAL A 487 -17.22 -12.80 -2.47
C VAL A 487 -17.85 -14.18 -2.67
N ARG A 488 -18.73 -14.35 -3.67
CA ARG A 488 -19.50 -15.59 -3.89
C ARG A 488 -18.71 -16.73 -4.54
N PHE A 489 -17.57 -16.46 -5.16
CA PHE A 489 -16.83 -17.46 -5.89
C PHE A 489 -15.42 -17.68 -5.29
N PRO A 490 -15.24 -18.67 -4.39
CA PRO A 490 -13.99 -18.89 -3.67
C PRO A 490 -12.85 -19.51 -4.53
N VAL A 491 -13.10 -19.85 -5.79
CA VAL A 491 -12.14 -20.54 -6.68
C VAL A 491 -11.28 -19.53 -7.46
N ARG A 492 -9.98 -19.81 -7.64
CA ARG A 492 -8.97 -18.94 -8.30
C ARG A 492 -9.48 -18.19 -9.54
N ARG A 493 -10.20 -18.87 -10.45
CA ARG A 493 -10.70 -18.29 -11.72
C ARG A 493 -11.69 -17.14 -11.52
N ALA A 494 -12.47 -17.16 -10.45
CA ALA A 494 -13.50 -16.16 -10.22
C ALA A 494 -12.98 -14.88 -9.56
N ARG A 495 -11.90 -14.97 -8.77
CA ARG A 495 -11.18 -13.79 -8.27
C ARG A 495 -10.57 -12.99 -9.42
N THR A 496 -9.97 -13.66 -10.42
CA THR A 496 -9.44 -13.01 -11.63
C THR A 496 -10.54 -12.28 -12.42
N ASN A 497 -11.68 -12.94 -12.66
CA ASN A 497 -12.80 -12.34 -13.39
C ASN A 497 -13.38 -11.13 -12.69
N ALA A 498 -13.47 -11.17 -11.37
CA ALA A 498 -14.13 -10.12 -10.63
C ALA A 498 -13.19 -8.89 -10.40
N THR A 499 -11.88 -9.11 -10.30
CA THR A 499 -10.88 -8.02 -10.44
C THR A 499 -10.92 -7.40 -11.84
N ALA A 500 -11.10 -8.20 -12.89
CA ALA A 500 -11.29 -7.69 -14.24
C ALA A 500 -12.57 -6.83 -14.38
N VAL A 501 -13.71 -7.27 -13.82
CA VAL A 501 -14.95 -6.45 -13.83
C VAL A 501 -14.75 -5.12 -13.08
N ARG A 502 -14.12 -5.14 -11.90
CA ARG A 502 -13.78 -3.90 -11.17
C ARG A 502 -13.00 -2.92 -12.03
N LYS A 503 -11.95 -3.40 -12.72
CA LYS A 503 -11.16 -2.57 -13.64
C LYS A 503 -12.05 -1.94 -14.72
N LEU A 504 -12.94 -2.71 -15.37
CA LEU A 504 -13.82 -2.16 -16.41
C LEU A 504 -14.70 -1.01 -15.90
N PHE A 505 -15.21 -1.12 -14.66
CA PHE A 505 -16.05 -0.08 -14.07
C PHE A 505 -15.24 1.17 -13.70
N GLU A 506 -14.15 1.01 -12.95
CA GLU A 506 -13.29 2.13 -12.55
C GLU A 506 -12.68 2.85 -13.77
N TRP A 507 -12.25 2.10 -14.78
CA TRP A 507 -11.65 2.69 -15.99
C TRP A 507 -12.66 3.46 -16.83
N ARG A 508 -13.92 2.98 -16.91
CA ARG A 508 -15.00 3.73 -17.55
C ARG A 508 -15.24 5.05 -16.82
N GLU A 509 -15.18 5.06 -15.49
CA GLU A 509 -15.32 6.28 -14.68
C GLU A 509 -14.16 7.26 -14.91
N LEU A 510 -12.92 6.77 -14.87
CA LEU A 510 -11.72 7.58 -15.13
C LEU A 510 -11.75 8.24 -16.52
N LEU A 511 -12.15 7.47 -17.54
CA LEU A 511 -12.20 7.95 -18.92
C LEU A 511 -13.47 8.76 -19.24
N GLY A 512 -14.53 8.62 -18.43
CA GLY A 512 -15.81 9.31 -18.59
C GLY A 512 -16.67 8.83 -19.77
N LYS A 513 -16.25 7.78 -20.48
CA LYS A 513 -16.92 7.22 -21.67
C LYS A 513 -16.80 5.69 -21.71
N PRO A 514 -17.68 4.97 -22.44
CA PRO A 514 -17.54 3.54 -22.65
C PRO A 514 -16.15 3.16 -23.19
N LEU A 515 -15.64 2.03 -22.73
CA LEU A 515 -14.33 1.50 -23.11
C LEU A 515 -14.40 0.85 -24.50
N PRO A 516 -13.46 1.10 -25.43
CA PRO A 516 -13.34 0.29 -26.65
C PRO A 516 -13.27 -1.20 -26.30
N ALA A 517 -13.95 -2.05 -27.07
CA ALA A 517 -14.05 -3.48 -26.80
C ALA A 517 -12.67 -4.17 -26.71
N SER A 518 -11.74 -3.81 -27.59
CA SER A 518 -10.36 -4.29 -27.58
C SER A 518 -9.60 -3.89 -26.32
N PHE A 519 -9.83 -2.68 -25.84
CA PHE A 519 -9.22 -2.15 -24.62
C PHE A 519 -9.81 -2.79 -23.37
N ALA A 520 -11.14 -2.95 -23.32
CA ALA A 520 -11.82 -3.67 -22.26
C ALA A 520 -11.31 -5.12 -22.16
N ARG A 521 -11.13 -5.79 -23.30
CA ARG A 521 -10.54 -7.13 -23.38
C ARG A 521 -9.12 -7.18 -22.80
N ALA A 522 -8.27 -6.22 -23.16
CA ALA A 522 -6.90 -6.13 -22.66
C ALA A 522 -6.86 -5.85 -21.15
N LEU A 523 -7.65 -4.89 -20.67
CA LEU A 523 -7.77 -4.56 -19.25
C LEU A 523 -8.24 -5.75 -18.39
N ALA A 524 -9.17 -6.54 -18.92
CA ALA A 524 -9.69 -7.74 -18.26
C ALA A 524 -8.72 -8.94 -18.31
N GLY A 525 -7.63 -8.86 -19.07
CA GLY A 525 -6.66 -9.96 -19.18
C GLY A 525 -7.24 -11.23 -19.79
N ILE A 526 -8.19 -11.10 -20.72
CA ILE A 526 -8.94 -12.24 -21.27
C ILE A 526 -8.00 -13.10 -22.13
N PRO A 527 -7.99 -14.44 -21.94
CA PRO A 527 -7.21 -15.37 -22.77
C PRO A 527 -7.47 -15.22 -24.27
N ARG A 528 -6.45 -15.45 -25.10
CA ARG A 528 -6.50 -15.21 -26.55
C ARG A 528 -7.57 -16.03 -27.28
N ASP A 529 -7.80 -17.25 -26.82
CA ASP A 529 -8.78 -18.21 -27.36
C ASP A 529 -10.23 -17.95 -26.91
N THR A 530 -10.42 -17.03 -25.96
CA THR A 530 -11.73 -16.69 -25.41
C THR A 530 -12.11 -15.30 -25.90
N SER A 531 -13.23 -15.11 -26.61
CA SER A 531 -13.69 -13.78 -27.01
C SER A 531 -14.18 -12.95 -25.80
N LEU A 532 -14.24 -11.62 -25.94
CA LEU A 532 -14.84 -10.75 -24.91
C LEU A 532 -16.28 -11.18 -24.61
N GLU A 533 -17.07 -11.46 -25.65
CA GLU A 533 -18.45 -11.92 -25.55
C GLU A 533 -18.58 -13.25 -24.79
N ARG A 534 -17.72 -14.23 -25.11
CA ARG A 534 -17.70 -15.53 -24.43
C ARG A 534 -17.27 -15.39 -22.97
N TRP A 535 -16.35 -14.47 -22.68
CA TRP A 535 -15.93 -14.19 -21.31
C TRP A 535 -17.05 -13.54 -20.50
N ILE A 536 -17.74 -12.54 -21.06
CA ILE A 536 -18.90 -11.88 -20.42
C ILE A 536 -20.00 -12.91 -20.12
N ALA A 537 -20.37 -13.73 -21.10
CA ALA A 537 -21.37 -14.79 -20.93
C ALA A 537 -20.93 -15.84 -19.87
N GLY A 538 -19.62 -16.01 -19.68
CA GLY A 538 -19.04 -16.91 -18.69
C GLY A 538 -18.89 -16.33 -17.28
N LEU A 539 -19.27 -15.07 -17.02
CA LEU A 539 -19.23 -14.48 -15.69
C LEU A 539 -20.30 -15.08 -14.75
N ASP A 540 -21.37 -15.63 -15.31
CA ASP A 540 -22.52 -16.20 -14.59
C ASP A 540 -22.35 -17.71 -14.30
N GLY A 541 -21.19 -18.14 -13.81
CA GLY A 541 -20.76 -19.55 -13.67
C GLY A 541 -21.59 -20.49 -12.76
N ASP A 542 -22.88 -20.22 -12.52
CA ASP A 542 -23.82 -21.11 -11.83
C ASP A 542 -25.03 -21.43 -12.74
N PRO A 543 -25.29 -22.72 -13.08
CA PRO A 543 -26.43 -23.11 -13.91
C PRO A 543 -27.81 -22.98 -13.23
N SER A 544 -27.88 -22.61 -11.95
CA SER A 544 -29.14 -22.37 -11.22
C SER A 544 -29.94 -21.17 -11.78
N PRO A 545 -31.24 -21.35 -12.13
CA PRO A 545 -32.11 -20.24 -12.56
C PRO A 545 -32.29 -19.12 -11.52
N HIS A 546 -31.96 -19.38 -10.24
CA HIS A 546 -32.11 -18.42 -9.13
C HIS A 546 -30.86 -17.58 -8.86
N SER A 547 -29.73 -17.87 -9.50
CA SER A 547 -28.46 -17.14 -9.35
C SER A 547 -28.07 -16.32 -10.57
N ARG A 548 -28.74 -16.49 -11.72
CA ARG A 548 -28.62 -15.58 -12.85
C ARG A 548 -28.99 -14.17 -12.40
N LEU A 549 -28.07 -13.23 -12.57
CA LEU A 549 -28.36 -11.81 -12.51
C LEU A 549 -28.32 -11.27 -13.95
N PRO A 550 -29.38 -11.41 -14.79
CA PRO A 550 -29.44 -10.77 -16.12
C PRO A 550 -29.13 -9.26 -16.09
N ARG A 551 -29.31 -8.63 -14.92
CA ARG A 551 -28.91 -7.25 -14.66
C ARG A 551 -27.38 -7.05 -14.66
N PHE A 552 -26.59 -8.03 -14.22
CA PHE A 552 -25.14 -7.92 -14.08
C PHE A 552 -24.40 -7.96 -15.42
N GLU A 553 -24.72 -8.91 -16.31
CA GLU A 553 -24.18 -8.93 -17.68
C GLU A 553 -24.49 -7.60 -18.39
N LYS A 554 -25.74 -7.14 -18.32
CA LYS A 554 -26.16 -5.86 -18.90
C LYS A 554 -25.36 -4.68 -18.33
N LEU A 555 -25.06 -4.69 -17.04
CA LEU A 555 -24.23 -3.67 -16.39
C LEU A 555 -22.80 -3.69 -16.93
N VAL A 556 -22.17 -4.87 -17.07
CA VAL A 556 -20.82 -5.00 -17.66
C VAL A 556 -20.81 -4.48 -19.10
N ARG A 557 -21.78 -4.92 -19.93
CA ARG A 557 -21.92 -4.48 -21.33
C ARG A 557 -22.09 -2.97 -21.45
N SER A 558 -22.82 -2.34 -20.53
CA SER A 558 -23.00 -0.87 -20.53
C SER A 558 -21.70 -0.08 -20.34
N ARG A 559 -20.61 -0.73 -19.91
CA ARG A 559 -19.29 -0.11 -19.75
C ARG A 559 -18.45 -0.17 -21.02
N ILE A 560 -18.88 -0.95 -22.01
CA ILE A 560 -18.11 -1.28 -23.21
C ILE A 560 -18.82 -0.64 -24.40
N GLY A 561 -18.04 0.05 -25.22
CA GLY A 561 -18.48 0.64 -26.49
C GLY A 561 -17.86 -0.09 -27.68
N PRO A 562 -18.24 0.30 -28.91
CA PRO A 562 -17.58 -0.19 -30.10
C PRO A 562 -16.09 0.21 -30.09
N ASP A 563 -15.27 -0.58 -30.79
CA ASP A 563 -13.90 -0.19 -31.04
C ASP A 563 -13.85 1.12 -31.82
N LEU A 564 -12.87 1.95 -31.50
CA LEU A 564 -12.64 3.15 -32.28
C LEU A 564 -12.22 2.73 -33.68
N PRO A 565 -12.76 3.38 -34.74
CA PRO A 565 -12.33 3.08 -36.10
C PRO A 565 -10.81 3.23 -36.19
N PRO A 566 -10.15 2.41 -37.03
CA PRO A 566 -8.76 2.62 -37.40
C PRO A 566 -8.49 4.10 -37.67
N ALA A 567 -7.35 4.62 -37.26
CA ALA A 567 -6.87 5.93 -37.72
C ALA A 567 -6.49 5.86 -39.22
N GLY A 568 -7.46 5.59 -40.11
CA GLY A 568 -7.25 5.37 -41.54
C GLY A 568 -6.18 4.34 -41.89
N ASP A 569 -5.61 4.46 -43.10
CA ASP A 569 -4.43 3.71 -43.58
C ASP A 569 -3.11 4.21 -42.94
N HIS A 570 -3.17 5.22 -42.09
CA HIS A 570 -2.00 5.81 -41.47
C HIS A 570 -1.72 5.14 -40.13
N CYS A 571 -0.71 4.26 -40.10
CA CYS A 571 -0.22 3.74 -38.82
C CYS A 571 0.31 4.90 -37.96
N LEU A 572 -0.07 4.93 -36.67
CA LEU A 572 0.39 5.90 -35.66
C LEU A 572 1.90 5.82 -35.33
N THR A 573 2.68 5.11 -36.15
CA THR A 573 4.11 4.83 -35.98
C THR A 573 4.90 5.35 -37.18
N PHE A 574 6.18 5.63 -36.97
CA PHE A 574 7.04 6.25 -37.98
C PHE A 574 7.38 5.29 -39.13
N GLU A 575 7.42 5.79 -40.36
CA GLU A 575 7.64 4.94 -41.55
C GLU A 575 8.94 4.13 -41.49
N PHE A 576 10.02 4.74 -41.00
CA PHE A 576 11.32 4.08 -40.91
C PHE A 576 11.34 2.91 -39.92
N THR A 577 10.47 2.90 -38.91
CA THR A 577 10.38 1.77 -37.94
C THR A 577 9.80 0.50 -38.57
N ARG A 578 9.27 0.60 -39.80
CA ARG A 578 8.61 -0.47 -40.54
C ARG A 578 9.56 -1.25 -41.45
N THR A 579 10.86 -0.92 -41.44
CA THR A 579 11.86 -1.52 -42.34
C THR A 579 12.62 -2.66 -41.68
N ARG A 580 13.17 -3.55 -42.50
CA ARG A 580 14.07 -4.60 -42.03
C ARG A 580 15.34 -4.04 -41.38
N GLU A 581 15.89 -2.99 -41.96
CA GLU A 581 17.08 -2.30 -41.45
C GLU A 581 16.88 -1.81 -40.00
N PHE A 582 15.73 -1.22 -39.68
CA PHE A 582 15.43 -0.79 -38.31
C PHE A 582 15.43 -1.97 -37.32
N GLU A 583 14.81 -3.10 -37.71
CA GLU A 583 14.78 -4.32 -36.89
C GLU A 583 16.19 -4.85 -36.62
N GLU A 584 17.05 -4.92 -37.63
CA GLU A 584 18.43 -5.38 -37.47
C GLU A 584 19.25 -4.45 -36.57
N ARG A 585 19.07 -3.13 -36.71
CA ARG A 585 19.72 -2.15 -35.85
C ARG A 585 19.29 -2.28 -34.39
N TYR A 586 17.99 -2.52 -34.15
CA TYR A 586 17.47 -2.76 -32.81
C TYR A 586 18.10 -3.99 -32.16
N TRP A 587 18.15 -5.12 -32.88
CA TRP A 587 18.77 -6.33 -32.36
C TRP A 587 20.29 -6.19 -32.15
N LYS A 588 21.00 -5.53 -33.06
CA LYS A 588 22.44 -5.26 -32.89
C LYS A 588 22.72 -4.40 -31.66
N ALA A 589 21.94 -3.33 -31.46
CA ALA A 589 22.07 -2.48 -30.28
C ALA A 589 21.85 -3.29 -28.99
N MET A 590 20.80 -4.11 -28.94
CA MET A 590 20.53 -4.98 -27.80
C MET A 590 21.69 -5.95 -27.53
N VAL A 591 22.22 -6.62 -28.56
CA VAL A 591 23.37 -7.54 -28.42
C VAL A 591 24.63 -6.83 -27.94
N GLU A 592 24.94 -5.64 -28.47
CA GLU A 592 26.09 -4.84 -28.03
C GLU A 592 26.00 -4.49 -26.54
N LEU A 593 24.81 -4.11 -26.08
CA LEU A 593 24.55 -3.74 -24.69
C LEU A 593 24.53 -4.96 -23.76
N SER A 594 23.96 -6.09 -24.19
CA SER A 594 23.72 -7.27 -23.33
C SER A 594 24.87 -8.27 -23.32
N ALA A 595 25.49 -8.52 -24.47
CA ALA A 595 26.50 -9.56 -24.68
C ALA A 595 27.89 -9.00 -25.04
N GLY A 596 28.02 -7.68 -25.16
CA GLY A 596 29.28 -7.02 -25.47
C GLY A 596 30.23 -6.88 -24.27
N ARG A 597 30.93 -5.75 -24.22
CA ARG A 597 31.98 -5.48 -23.22
C ARG A 597 31.47 -5.18 -21.81
N PHE A 598 30.17 -4.87 -21.66
CA PHE A 598 29.58 -4.46 -20.38
C PHE A 598 28.96 -5.67 -19.67
N ARG A 599 29.77 -6.39 -18.88
CA ARG A 599 29.33 -7.64 -18.22
C ARG A 599 28.69 -7.40 -16.85
N ASP A 600 29.44 -6.72 -15.99
CA ASP A 600 29.06 -6.37 -14.60
C ASP A 600 28.33 -5.03 -14.55
N LYS A 601 26.99 -5.07 -14.56
CA LYS A 601 26.10 -3.91 -14.72
C LYS A 601 25.09 -3.76 -13.56
N ASN A 602 25.34 -4.35 -12.40
CA ASN A 602 24.52 -4.07 -11.23
C ASN A 602 25.13 -2.91 -10.42
N ASN A 603 24.28 -2.08 -9.80
CA ASN A 603 24.75 -0.93 -9.02
C ASN A 603 25.66 -1.31 -7.85
N ALA A 604 25.48 -2.50 -7.26
CA ALA A 604 26.27 -2.99 -6.13
C ALA A 604 27.58 -3.68 -6.52
N ASP A 605 27.87 -3.85 -7.82
CA ASP A 605 28.98 -4.68 -8.31
C ASP A 605 30.35 -4.35 -7.69
N VAL A 606 31.25 -5.35 -7.79
CA VAL A 606 32.42 -5.53 -6.91
C VAL A 606 31.99 -5.98 -5.51
N ILE A 607 31.32 -7.12 -5.48
CA ILE A 607 30.73 -7.73 -4.28
C ILE A 607 31.79 -8.45 -3.46
N GLY A 608 32.10 -7.94 -2.25
CA GLY A 608 33.10 -8.55 -1.35
C GLY A 608 32.74 -9.98 -0.92
N ALA A 609 31.44 -10.25 -0.73
CA ALA A 609 30.85 -11.55 -0.42
C ALA A 609 31.11 -12.65 -1.49
N ASN A 610 31.51 -12.26 -2.70
CA ASN A 610 31.79 -13.23 -3.77
C ASN A 610 33.17 -13.92 -3.62
N ARG A 611 33.97 -13.55 -2.61
CA ARG A 611 35.30 -14.15 -2.41
C ARG A 611 35.18 -15.68 -2.28
N GLY A 612 35.85 -16.40 -3.17
CA GLY A 612 35.85 -17.88 -3.20
C GLY A 612 34.60 -18.50 -3.85
N ARG A 613 33.66 -17.70 -4.36
CA ARG A 613 32.49 -18.18 -5.11
C ARG A 613 32.81 -18.28 -6.60
N THR A 614 32.40 -19.36 -7.24
CA THR A 614 32.60 -19.60 -8.68
C THR A 614 31.30 -19.59 -9.48
N GLY A 615 30.15 -19.64 -8.82
CA GLY A 615 28.81 -19.77 -9.42
C GLY A 615 28.51 -21.17 -9.97
N GLY A 616 29.31 -22.17 -9.59
CA GLY A 616 29.14 -23.56 -10.02
C GLY A 616 29.21 -23.80 -11.53
N ASN A 617 28.56 -24.89 -11.98
CA ASN A 617 28.43 -25.23 -13.40
C ASN A 617 27.63 -24.18 -14.19
N PRO A 618 26.52 -23.62 -13.67
CA PRO A 618 25.77 -22.59 -14.38
C PRO A 618 26.62 -21.39 -14.77
N ALA A 619 27.55 -20.94 -13.91
CA ALA A 619 28.44 -19.84 -14.24
C ALA A 619 29.42 -20.18 -15.36
N ARG A 620 29.94 -21.41 -15.40
CA ARG A 620 30.83 -21.87 -16.48
C ARG A 620 30.10 -21.91 -17.82
N GLU A 621 28.88 -22.46 -17.83
CA GLU A 621 28.03 -22.54 -19.02
C GLU A 621 27.66 -21.15 -19.57
N ASN A 622 27.44 -20.19 -18.69
CA ASN A 622 27.10 -18.81 -19.06
C ASN A 622 28.33 -17.89 -19.24
N GLY A 623 29.55 -18.41 -19.05
CA GLY A 623 30.79 -17.61 -19.12
C GLY A 623 30.86 -16.48 -18.08
N ARG A 624 30.28 -16.71 -16.89
CA ARG A 624 30.17 -15.75 -15.79
C ARG A 624 31.18 -16.03 -14.68
N SER A 625 31.58 -14.98 -13.98
CA SER A 625 32.46 -15.03 -12.82
C SER A 625 32.22 -13.81 -11.93
N ALA A 626 32.87 -13.74 -10.77
CA ALA A 626 32.76 -12.59 -9.89
C ALA A 626 33.27 -11.31 -10.57
N ALA A 627 32.48 -10.25 -10.51
CA ALA A 627 32.80 -8.93 -11.04
C ALA A 627 34.14 -8.42 -10.48
N ARG A 628 35.05 -8.03 -11.37
CA ARG A 628 36.34 -7.39 -10.99
C ARG A 628 36.27 -5.87 -11.03
N ALA A 629 35.29 -5.33 -11.74
CA ALA A 629 35.01 -3.92 -11.86
C ALA A 629 33.49 -3.73 -12.06
N ARG A 630 33.00 -2.51 -11.85
CA ARG A 630 31.64 -2.11 -12.17
C ARG A 630 31.65 -1.43 -13.55
N HIS A 631 30.90 -1.95 -14.52
CA HIS A 631 30.87 -1.41 -15.88
C HIS A 631 29.75 -0.39 -16.14
N LEU A 632 28.92 -0.07 -15.14
CA LEU A 632 27.84 0.91 -15.27
C LEU A 632 28.32 2.28 -15.75
N ASP A 633 29.46 2.77 -15.26
CA ASP A 633 29.99 4.06 -15.66
C ASP A 633 30.44 4.04 -17.13
N SER A 634 31.15 3.00 -17.54
CA SER A 634 31.55 2.79 -18.93
C SER A 634 30.36 2.63 -19.88
N LEU A 635 29.28 2.00 -19.41
CA LEU A 635 28.02 1.89 -20.14
C LEU A 635 27.35 3.26 -20.28
N ARG A 636 27.28 4.06 -19.20
CA ARG A 636 26.81 5.45 -19.24
C ARG A 636 27.58 6.28 -20.26
N GLU A 637 28.92 6.22 -20.27
CA GLU A 637 29.74 6.92 -21.26
C GLU A 637 29.43 6.49 -22.70
N HIS A 638 29.06 5.22 -22.89
CA HIS A 638 28.67 4.71 -24.19
C HIS A 638 27.31 5.23 -24.63
N LEU A 639 26.33 5.27 -23.73
CA LEU A 639 25.01 5.87 -24.01
C LEU A 639 25.12 7.36 -24.35
N HIS A 640 25.95 8.12 -23.63
CA HIS A 640 26.25 9.53 -23.95
C HIS A 640 26.75 9.67 -25.38
N ARG A 641 27.80 8.94 -25.76
CA ARG A 641 28.37 8.99 -27.11
C ARG A 641 27.36 8.63 -28.21
N LEU A 642 26.46 7.68 -27.96
CA LEU A 642 25.45 7.30 -28.95
C LEU A 642 24.42 8.43 -29.16
N HIS A 643 23.97 9.07 -28.07
CA HIS A 643 23.05 10.19 -28.14
C HIS A 643 23.68 11.44 -28.73
N GLU A 644 24.92 11.77 -28.38
CA GLU A 644 25.68 12.87 -28.98
C GLU A 644 25.77 12.72 -30.49
N ARG A 645 26.12 11.52 -30.97
CA ARG A 645 26.15 11.21 -32.41
C ARG A 645 24.77 11.35 -33.06
N ALA A 646 23.70 10.95 -32.38
CA ALA A 646 22.34 11.10 -32.91
C ALA A 646 21.95 12.58 -33.03
N ILE A 647 22.26 13.39 -32.01
CA ILE A 647 22.05 14.85 -31.98
C ILE A 647 22.86 15.52 -33.09
N GLU A 648 24.13 15.16 -33.25
CA GLU A 648 25.02 15.70 -34.28
C GLU A 648 24.51 15.37 -35.69
N LYS A 649 24.18 14.09 -35.94
CA LYS A 649 23.62 13.63 -37.22
C LYS A 649 22.32 14.36 -37.57
N ALA A 650 21.52 14.74 -36.59
CA ALA A 650 20.30 15.51 -36.81
C ALA A 650 20.55 17.03 -37.00
N GLY A 651 21.77 17.52 -36.75
CA GLY A 651 22.12 18.94 -36.77
C GLY A 651 21.51 19.71 -35.60
N MET A 652 21.36 19.08 -34.44
CA MET A 652 20.62 19.61 -33.29
C MET A 652 21.50 20.01 -32.09
N ASN A 653 22.82 20.08 -32.26
CA ASN A 653 23.82 20.32 -31.20
C ASN A 653 23.58 21.61 -30.37
N SER A 654 22.93 22.61 -30.94
CA SER A 654 22.63 23.88 -30.26
C SER A 654 21.29 23.88 -29.50
N ARG A 655 20.50 22.82 -29.60
CA ARG A 655 19.10 22.78 -29.13
C ARG A 655 18.75 21.54 -28.32
N ALA A 656 19.26 20.37 -28.70
CA ALA A 656 19.13 19.12 -27.96
C ALA A 656 20.44 18.81 -27.24
N LEU A 657 20.36 18.08 -26.13
CA LEU A 657 21.53 17.72 -25.32
C LEU A 657 21.35 16.37 -24.65
N VAL A 658 22.47 15.78 -24.23
CA VAL A 658 22.53 14.66 -23.28
C VAL A 658 23.36 15.09 -22.06
N ALA A 659 22.85 14.78 -20.86
CA ALA A 659 23.45 15.18 -19.59
C ALA A 659 23.11 14.17 -18.49
N ASP A 660 23.81 14.24 -17.36
CA ASP A 660 23.53 13.37 -16.21
C ASP A 660 22.60 14.02 -15.20
N HIS A 661 21.67 13.23 -14.65
CA HIS A 661 21.09 13.52 -13.35
C HIS A 661 21.91 12.80 -12.27
N VAL A 662 22.73 13.55 -11.53
CA VAL A 662 23.68 13.01 -10.54
C VAL A 662 23.06 12.98 -9.14
N PHE A 663 23.22 11.87 -8.42
CA PHE A 663 22.70 11.69 -7.05
C PHE A 663 23.54 10.71 -6.22
N ARG A 664 23.26 10.65 -4.91
CA ARG A 664 23.93 9.77 -3.94
C ARG A 664 23.09 8.53 -3.62
N TRP A 665 23.75 7.42 -3.33
CA TRP A 665 23.12 6.24 -2.77
C TRP A 665 23.10 6.35 -1.24
N GLU A 666 21.97 6.82 -0.71
CA GLU A 666 21.77 7.02 0.73
C GLU A 666 20.89 5.90 1.31
N THR A 667 21.46 5.17 2.26
CA THR A 667 20.81 4.09 2.99
C THR A 667 20.87 4.35 4.51
N GLU A 668 19.88 3.86 5.24
CA GLU A 668 19.87 3.85 6.71
C GLU A 668 20.69 2.72 7.33
N PHE A 669 21.06 1.72 6.52
CA PHE A 669 21.89 0.59 6.91
C PHE A 669 23.20 0.54 6.14
N ASP A 670 24.23 -0.04 6.75
CA ASP A 670 25.56 -0.19 6.14
C ASP A 670 25.70 -1.53 5.43
N TYR A 671 26.20 -1.47 4.20
CA TYR A 671 26.39 -2.61 3.31
C TYR A 671 27.85 -2.66 2.83
N ASP A 672 28.77 -2.90 3.76
CA ASP A 672 30.22 -2.81 3.54
C ASP A 672 30.78 -3.80 2.50
N TRP A 673 29.96 -4.75 2.05
CA TRP A 673 30.30 -5.73 1.03
C TRP A 673 29.76 -5.38 -0.37
N TRP A 674 29.04 -4.26 -0.54
CA TRP A 674 28.62 -3.72 -1.83
C TRP A 674 29.62 -2.69 -2.33
N GLY A 675 30.44 -3.06 -3.32
CA GLY A 675 31.50 -2.20 -3.85
C GLY A 675 30.98 -0.87 -4.39
N GLY A 676 29.90 -0.91 -5.18
CA GLY A 676 29.30 0.32 -5.71
C GLY A 676 28.72 1.26 -4.64
N TRP A 677 28.11 0.70 -3.58
CA TRP A 677 27.65 1.51 -2.44
C TRP A 677 28.84 2.14 -1.69
N LEU A 678 29.89 1.37 -1.40
CA LEU A 678 31.08 1.86 -0.71
C LEU A 678 31.79 2.97 -1.50
N ALA A 679 31.92 2.80 -2.82
CA ALA A 679 32.47 3.83 -3.71
C ALA A 679 31.63 5.11 -3.68
N ASN A 680 30.29 4.97 -3.63
CA ASN A 680 29.40 6.11 -3.53
C ASN A 680 29.55 6.86 -2.19
N ARG A 681 29.60 6.11 -1.08
CA ARG A 681 29.72 6.65 0.29
C ARG A 681 31.06 7.34 0.56
N THR A 682 32.14 6.81 0.00
CA THR A 682 33.49 7.39 0.13
C THR A 682 33.71 8.59 -0.80
N GLY A 683 32.74 8.90 -1.66
CA GLY A 683 32.85 9.98 -2.65
C GLY A 683 33.66 9.61 -3.89
N ALA A 684 34.15 8.37 -4.00
CA ALA A 684 34.88 7.87 -5.17
C ALA A 684 33.99 7.75 -6.41
N SER A 685 32.67 7.59 -6.24
CA SER A 685 31.69 7.60 -7.31
C SER A 685 30.39 8.32 -6.90
N ALA A 686 29.52 8.54 -7.87
CA ALA A 686 28.12 8.98 -7.69
C ALA A 686 27.23 8.22 -8.68
N GLU A 687 25.95 8.09 -8.36
CA GLU A 687 24.99 7.45 -9.27
C GLU A 687 24.45 8.49 -10.26
N LYS A 688 24.15 8.03 -11.47
CA LYS A 688 23.82 8.91 -12.61
C LYS A 688 22.70 8.30 -13.44
N ASN A 689 21.62 9.04 -13.66
CA ASN A 689 20.73 8.74 -14.80
C ASN A 689 21.25 9.50 -16.02
N VAL A 690 21.11 8.92 -17.21
CA VAL A 690 21.38 9.63 -18.48
C VAL A 690 20.08 10.26 -18.96
N VAL A 691 20.10 11.57 -19.23
CA VAL A 691 18.92 12.32 -19.66
C VAL A 691 19.20 13.02 -20.98
N VAL A 692 18.43 12.69 -22.00
CA VAL A 692 18.44 13.36 -23.31
C VAL A 692 17.26 14.31 -23.38
N VAL A 693 17.51 15.60 -23.62
CA VAL A 693 16.47 16.63 -23.75
C VAL A 693 16.29 16.96 -25.22
N ILE A 694 15.16 16.53 -25.79
CA ILE A 694 14.76 16.84 -27.17
C ILE A 694 13.70 17.96 -27.13
N PRO A 695 13.97 19.15 -27.69
CA PRO A 695 13.11 20.31 -27.49
C PRO A 695 11.84 20.25 -28.34
N GLY A 696 10.71 20.64 -27.75
CA GLY A 696 9.48 20.95 -28.46
C GLY A 696 9.15 22.44 -28.47
N ARG A 697 7.95 22.77 -28.96
CA ARG A 697 7.45 24.15 -28.98
C ARG A 697 7.19 24.70 -27.57
N ASN A 698 6.75 23.86 -26.64
CA ASN A 698 6.58 24.23 -25.23
C ASN A 698 7.68 23.57 -24.37
N ARG A 699 8.69 24.37 -23.99
CA ARG A 699 9.80 23.95 -23.14
C ARG A 699 9.44 23.76 -21.66
N ARG A 700 8.25 24.21 -21.23
CA ARG A 700 7.79 24.12 -19.82
C ARG A 700 7.13 22.79 -19.49
N GLU A 701 6.92 21.94 -20.50
CA GLU A 701 6.33 20.61 -20.32
C GLU A 701 7.17 19.58 -21.06
N ALA A 702 7.32 18.39 -20.46
CA ALA A 702 8.03 17.28 -21.05
C ALA A 702 7.19 15.99 -21.04
N ILE A 703 7.31 15.19 -22.10
CA ILE A 703 6.94 13.77 -22.08
C ILE A 703 8.21 12.99 -21.75
N VAL A 704 8.18 12.20 -20.67
CA VAL A 704 9.30 11.37 -20.25
C VAL A 704 9.11 9.97 -20.81
N MET A 705 10.11 9.46 -21.51
CA MET A 705 10.21 8.07 -21.96
C MET A 705 11.44 7.48 -21.27
N ALA A 706 11.25 6.47 -20.43
CA ALA A 706 12.29 5.94 -19.57
C ALA A 706 12.47 4.42 -19.74
N ASP A 707 13.67 3.97 -19.39
CA ASP A 707 14.09 2.59 -19.17
C ASP A 707 15.07 2.57 -17.99
N HIS A 708 15.64 1.41 -17.68
CA HIS A 708 16.84 1.32 -16.84
C HIS A 708 17.95 0.54 -17.54
N TYR A 709 19.20 0.92 -17.28
CA TYR A 709 20.36 0.34 -17.97
C TYR A 709 21.23 -0.56 -17.06
N ASP A 710 20.92 -0.63 -15.76
CA ASP A 710 21.44 -1.64 -14.85
C ASP A 710 20.73 -2.99 -14.98
N THR A 711 21.33 -4.06 -14.43
CA THR A 711 20.77 -5.42 -14.52
C THR A 711 20.77 -6.15 -13.17
N ALA A 712 19.76 -7.01 -12.95
CA ALA A 712 19.64 -7.88 -11.78
C ALA A 712 20.83 -8.85 -11.60
N TYR A 713 20.94 -9.41 -10.40
CA TYR A 713 21.75 -10.60 -10.17
C TYR A 713 21.06 -11.88 -10.64
N MET A 714 21.86 -12.80 -11.19
CA MET A 714 21.40 -14.08 -11.71
C MET A 714 21.01 -15.06 -10.59
N GLU A 715 19.72 -15.38 -10.48
CA GLU A 715 19.18 -16.31 -9.47
C GLU A 715 19.78 -17.71 -9.59
N ASP A 716 20.00 -18.22 -10.80
CA ASP A 716 20.57 -19.54 -11.09
C ASP A 716 22.03 -19.69 -10.68
N LEU A 717 22.82 -18.60 -10.71
CA LEU A 717 24.20 -18.60 -10.22
C LEU A 717 24.29 -18.49 -8.69
N TYR A 718 23.29 -17.86 -8.10
CA TYR A 718 23.21 -17.65 -6.66
C TYR A 718 22.62 -18.86 -5.92
N GLU A 719 21.49 -19.39 -6.38
CA GLU A 719 20.74 -20.41 -5.66
C GLU A 719 21.42 -21.77 -5.75
N THR A 720 21.77 -22.33 -4.59
CA THR A 720 22.43 -23.65 -4.52
C THR A 720 21.54 -24.77 -5.05
N ALA A 721 20.22 -24.63 -4.92
CA ALA A 721 19.25 -25.58 -5.48
C ALA A 721 19.27 -25.64 -7.02
N ARG A 722 19.84 -24.64 -7.69
CA ARG A 722 19.98 -24.58 -9.16
C ARG A 722 21.41 -24.89 -9.65
N GLY A 723 22.29 -25.34 -8.75
CA GLY A 723 23.70 -25.65 -9.06
C GLY A 723 24.66 -24.46 -8.91
N GLY A 724 24.16 -23.31 -8.45
CA GLY A 724 24.97 -22.16 -8.06
C GLY A 724 25.65 -22.33 -6.70
N ASP A 725 26.40 -21.32 -6.26
CA ASP A 725 27.13 -21.34 -4.99
C ASP A 725 27.08 -20.01 -4.21
N ARG A 726 26.03 -19.22 -4.43
CA ARG A 726 25.81 -17.85 -3.92
C ARG A 726 26.64 -16.77 -4.59
N LEU A 727 27.18 -17.03 -5.78
CA LEU A 727 27.78 -16.00 -6.62
C LEU A 727 26.72 -14.96 -7.02
N ARG A 728 26.98 -13.68 -6.71
CA ARG A 728 26.22 -12.56 -7.26
C ARG A 728 26.93 -12.05 -8.51
N ALA A 729 26.40 -12.40 -9.68
CA ALA A 729 26.89 -11.92 -10.97
C ALA A 729 25.74 -11.32 -11.78
N ALA A 730 25.98 -10.15 -12.36
CA ALA A 730 24.97 -9.38 -13.07
C ALA A 730 24.51 -10.13 -14.33
N ALA A 731 23.20 -10.07 -14.61
CA ALA A 731 22.60 -10.68 -15.78
C ALA A 731 23.04 -9.94 -17.06
N PRO A 732 23.06 -10.62 -18.23
CA PRO A 732 23.25 -9.96 -19.52
C PRO A 732 22.23 -8.86 -19.77
N GLY A 733 20.97 -9.08 -19.35
CA GLY A 733 19.89 -8.11 -19.40
C GLY A 733 19.32 -7.82 -20.79
N ALA A 734 19.31 -8.80 -21.69
CA ALA A 734 18.84 -8.58 -23.06
C ALA A 734 17.37 -8.14 -23.10
N ASP A 735 16.49 -8.86 -22.40
CA ASP A 735 15.10 -8.48 -22.21
C ASP A 735 14.95 -7.47 -21.06
N ASP A 736 15.69 -7.66 -19.96
CA ASP A 736 15.65 -6.84 -18.74
C ASP A 736 17.00 -6.11 -18.47
N ASN A 737 17.24 -4.92 -19.02
CA ASN A 737 16.29 -4.12 -19.82
C ASN A 737 16.93 -3.45 -21.05
N HIS A 738 17.99 -4.05 -21.62
CA HIS A 738 18.70 -3.51 -22.80
C HIS A 738 17.83 -3.49 -24.06
N SER A 739 16.74 -4.24 -24.09
CA SER A 739 15.69 -4.14 -25.10
C SER A 739 15.05 -2.74 -25.09
N ALA A 740 14.66 -2.22 -23.92
CA ALA A 740 14.12 -0.88 -23.76
C ALA A 740 15.17 0.19 -24.01
N THR A 741 16.42 -0.03 -23.56
CA THR A 741 17.54 0.87 -23.86
C THR A 741 17.76 1.02 -25.35
N ALA A 742 17.79 -0.09 -26.09
CA ALA A 742 17.87 -0.07 -27.55
C ALA A 742 16.70 0.66 -28.19
N ALA A 743 15.47 0.49 -27.67
CA ALA A 743 14.30 1.20 -28.17
C ALA A 743 14.42 2.72 -28.01
N LEU A 744 14.89 3.20 -26.85
CA LEU A 744 15.07 4.64 -26.61
C LEU A 744 16.23 5.24 -27.40
N LEU A 745 17.34 4.50 -27.57
CA LEU A 745 18.44 4.91 -28.46
C LEU A 745 17.94 5.17 -29.89
N LEU A 746 17.11 4.26 -30.43
CA LEU A 746 16.54 4.42 -31.76
C LEU A 746 15.39 5.44 -31.81
N ALA A 747 14.69 5.69 -30.71
CA ALA A 747 13.66 6.72 -30.63
C ALA A 747 14.25 8.13 -30.81
N ALA A 748 15.47 8.37 -30.34
CA ALA A 748 16.16 9.65 -30.55
C ALA A 748 16.23 10.03 -32.04
N GLU A 749 16.53 9.06 -32.91
CA GLU A 749 16.61 9.28 -34.36
C GLU A 749 15.26 9.61 -35.01
N ALA A 750 14.15 9.20 -34.39
CA ALA A 750 12.81 9.61 -34.82
C ALA A 750 12.48 11.03 -34.38
N LEU A 751 12.81 11.33 -33.12
CA LEU A 751 12.32 12.51 -32.42
C LEU A 751 13.12 13.77 -32.75
N LEU A 752 14.44 13.64 -32.96
CA LEU A 752 15.30 14.77 -33.29
C LEU A 752 14.92 15.46 -34.62
N PRO A 753 14.65 14.74 -35.73
CA PRO A 753 14.12 15.38 -36.95
C PRO A 753 12.80 16.11 -36.71
N LEU A 754 11.88 15.51 -35.95
CA LEU A 754 10.58 16.14 -35.62
C LEU A 754 10.75 17.40 -34.77
N ALA A 755 11.71 17.41 -33.86
CA ALA A 755 12.07 18.57 -33.05
C ALA A 755 12.65 19.70 -33.91
N ARG A 756 13.54 19.34 -34.85
CA ARG A 756 14.12 20.26 -35.84
C ARG A 756 13.03 20.91 -36.68
N GLU A 757 12.05 20.12 -37.13
CA GLU A 757 10.88 20.55 -37.90
C GLU A 757 9.82 21.30 -37.06
N GLY A 758 10.00 21.42 -35.74
CA GLY A 758 9.04 22.10 -34.85
C GLY A 758 7.70 21.35 -34.68
N ARG A 759 7.68 20.04 -34.95
CA ARG A 759 6.48 19.19 -34.88
C ARG A 759 6.19 18.65 -33.48
N LEU A 760 7.17 18.67 -32.59
CA LEU A 760 6.98 18.29 -31.19
C LEU A 760 6.29 19.43 -30.43
N ALA A 761 5.12 19.15 -29.86
CA ALA A 761 4.37 20.14 -29.09
C ALA A 761 5.05 20.48 -27.74
N ARG A 762 5.76 19.51 -27.16
CA ARG A 762 6.40 19.55 -25.83
C ARG A 762 7.80 18.98 -25.96
N ASP A 763 8.64 19.25 -24.96
CA ASP A 763 9.92 18.54 -24.86
C ASP A 763 9.65 17.03 -24.73
N VAL A 764 10.57 16.23 -25.27
CA VAL A 764 10.61 14.79 -25.04
C VAL A 764 11.92 14.49 -24.35
N TRP A 765 11.85 13.83 -23.20
CA TRP A 765 13.02 13.41 -22.44
C TRP A 765 13.18 11.90 -22.57
N LEU A 766 14.33 11.46 -23.07
CA LEU A 766 14.72 10.06 -23.02
C LEU A 766 15.59 9.88 -21.79
N VAL A 767 15.20 8.96 -20.91
CA VAL A 767 15.82 8.81 -19.59
C VAL A 767 16.26 7.38 -19.37
N HIS A 768 17.57 7.17 -19.28
CA HIS A 768 18.14 5.90 -18.85
C HIS A 768 18.41 5.95 -17.34
N LEU A 769 17.57 5.25 -16.58
CA LEU A 769 17.65 5.17 -15.14
C LEU A 769 18.74 4.17 -14.71
N THR A 770 19.35 4.41 -13.56
CA THR A 770 20.24 3.43 -12.91
C THR A 770 19.71 3.03 -11.55
N GLY A 771 20.06 1.83 -11.11
CA GLY A 771 19.68 1.28 -9.81
C GLY A 771 18.20 0.96 -9.72
N GLU A 772 17.56 0.58 -10.82
CA GLU A 772 16.24 -0.06 -10.76
C GLU A 772 16.33 -1.30 -9.89
N GLU A 773 17.37 -2.09 -10.11
CA GLU A 773 17.47 -3.44 -9.65
C GLU A 773 17.83 -3.51 -8.16
N PHE A 774 17.42 -4.60 -7.51
CA PHE A 774 17.89 -4.86 -6.16
C PHE A 774 19.44 -5.01 -6.19
N PRO A 775 20.17 -4.40 -5.24
CA PRO A 775 19.69 -3.79 -4.00
C PRO A 775 19.40 -2.28 -4.01
N ALA A 776 19.67 -1.58 -5.10
CA ALA A 776 19.49 -0.13 -5.19
C ALA A 776 18.01 0.28 -5.17
N ASP A 777 17.14 -0.60 -5.71
CA ASP A 777 15.68 -0.56 -5.60
C ASP A 777 15.09 0.78 -6.06
N CYS A 778 14.99 0.89 -7.38
CA CYS A 778 14.52 2.06 -8.11
C CYS A 778 15.26 3.36 -7.74
N LEU A 779 16.53 3.30 -7.36
CA LEU A 779 17.30 4.44 -6.85
C LEU A 779 17.26 5.65 -7.81
N GLY A 780 17.55 5.44 -9.09
CA GLY A 780 17.53 6.50 -10.10
C GLY A 780 16.14 7.05 -10.37
N ALA A 781 15.11 6.19 -10.38
CA ALA A 781 13.72 6.60 -10.52
C ALA A 781 13.26 7.42 -9.31
N ARG A 782 13.61 6.98 -8.10
CA ARG A 782 13.30 7.68 -6.84
C ARG A 782 13.96 9.05 -6.80
N ALA A 783 15.24 9.14 -7.17
CA ALA A 783 15.95 10.42 -7.25
C ALA A 783 15.31 11.36 -8.27
N LEU A 784 15.04 10.88 -9.49
CA LEU A 784 14.43 11.71 -10.54
C LEU A 784 13.01 12.17 -10.15
N ALA A 785 12.19 11.27 -9.64
CA ALA A 785 10.83 11.59 -9.19
C ALA A 785 10.84 12.58 -8.02
N ALA A 786 11.77 12.43 -7.06
CA ALA A 786 11.96 13.38 -5.97
C ALA A 786 12.32 14.78 -6.50
N SER A 787 13.27 14.87 -7.45
CA SER A 787 13.68 16.12 -8.09
C SER A 787 12.55 16.77 -8.88
N LEU A 788 11.75 15.98 -9.61
CA LEU A 788 10.58 16.46 -10.36
C LEU A 788 9.47 16.99 -9.44
N VAL A 789 9.12 16.23 -8.40
CA VAL A 789 8.07 16.61 -7.42
C VAL A 789 8.49 17.86 -6.64
N SER A 790 9.77 17.95 -6.29
CA SER A 790 10.35 19.07 -5.54
C SER A 790 10.68 20.29 -6.40
N ARG A 791 10.56 20.19 -7.74
CA ARG A 791 11.01 21.22 -8.70
C ARG A 791 12.46 21.64 -8.47
N LYS A 792 13.36 20.67 -8.40
CA LYS A 792 14.80 20.86 -8.17
C LYS A 792 15.65 20.04 -9.16
N LEU A 793 15.08 19.69 -10.32
CA LEU A 793 15.80 18.90 -11.32
C LEU A 793 16.90 19.74 -11.96
N VAL A 794 18.15 19.41 -11.65
CA VAL A 794 19.36 19.95 -12.27
C VAL A 794 20.13 18.80 -12.90
N LEU A 795 20.57 18.98 -14.14
CA LEU A 795 21.45 18.04 -14.83
C LEU A 795 22.89 18.57 -14.85
N THR A 796 23.86 17.67 -14.95
CA THR A 796 25.28 17.97 -15.12
C THR A 796 25.68 17.60 -16.54
N ALA A 797 26.09 18.60 -17.32
CA ALA A 797 26.60 18.40 -18.67
C ALA A 797 27.98 17.70 -18.65
N PRO A 798 28.45 17.12 -19.76
CA PRO A 798 29.76 16.46 -19.83
C PRO A 798 30.94 17.33 -19.38
N GLU A 799 30.88 18.63 -19.66
CA GLU A 799 31.88 19.62 -19.24
C GLU A 799 31.76 20.06 -17.77
N GLY A 800 30.79 19.53 -17.03
CA GLY A 800 30.55 19.81 -15.61
C GLY A 800 29.61 21.00 -15.35
N SER A 801 29.11 21.66 -16.39
CA SER A 801 28.14 22.76 -16.24
C SER A 801 26.78 22.25 -15.75
N SER A 802 26.02 23.11 -15.07
CA SER A 802 24.69 22.78 -14.55
C SER A 802 23.58 23.24 -15.51
N ILE A 803 22.63 22.37 -15.81
CA ILE A 803 21.44 22.65 -16.63
C ILE A 803 20.21 22.57 -15.72
N ASP A 804 19.55 23.70 -15.50
CA ASP A 804 18.37 23.78 -14.65
C ASP A 804 17.08 23.46 -15.42
N LEU A 805 16.39 22.39 -15.00
CA LEU A 805 15.10 21.95 -15.52
C LEU A 805 13.98 22.02 -14.46
N SER A 806 14.22 22.70 -13.33
CA SER A 806 13.26 22.88 -12.24
C SER A 806 11.92 23.49 -12.67
N GLY A 807 11.94 24.31 -13.72
CA GLY A 807 10.77 24.95 -14.31
C GLY A 807 9.91 24.04 -15.19
N THR A 808 10.37 22.83 -15.52
CA THR A 808 9.69 21.92 -16.46
C THR A 808 8.84 20.88 -15.73
N ARG A 809 7.59 20.71 -16.17
CA ARG A 809 6.66 19.72 -15.62
C ARG A 809 6.57 18.49 -16.52
N ALA A 810 6.65 17.29 -15.94
CA ALA A 810 6.28 16.06 -16.64
C ALA A 810 4.77 16.06 -16.95
N ALA A 811 4.41 16.03 -18.24
CA ALA A 811 3.03 15.95 -18.72
C ALA A 811 2.56 14.51 -18.96
N GLY A 812 3.50 13.57 -19.07
CA GLY A 812 3.24 12.14 -19.17
C GLY A 812 4.55 11.37 -19.03
N VAL A 813 4.47 10.14 -18.50
CA VAL A 813 5.62 9.25 -18.32
C VAL A 813 5.27 7.90 -18.94
N PHE A 814 6.16 7.40 -19.80
CA PHE A 814 6.16 6.04 -20.32
C PHE A 814 7.44 5.37 -19.83
N ASP A 815 7.30 4.31 -19.06
CA ASP A 815 8.41 3.50 -18.57
C ASP A 815 8.38 2.16 -19.31
N LEU A 816 9.49 1.81 -19.95
CA LEU A 816 9.63 0.61 -20.77
C LEU A 816 10.44 -0.40 -19.98
N ASP A 817 9.86 -1.56 -19.73
CA ASP A 817 10.45 -2.62 -18.93
C ASP A 817 10.12 -3.99 -19.54
N MET A 818 11.12 -4.87 -19.61
CA MET A 818 11.05 -6.22 -20.17
C MET A 818 10.36 -6.28 -21.55
N ILE A 819 10.65 -5.32 -22.43
CA ILE A 819 10.07 -5.31 -23.77
C ILE A 819 10.77 -6.33 -24.67
N ALA A 820 10.10 -6.75 -25.76
CA ALA A 820 10.57 -7.84 -26.63
C ALA A 820 10.74 -9.21 -25.96
N HIS A 821 10.35 -9.37 -24.68
CA HIS A 821 10.26 -10.66 -24.01
C HIS A 821 9.12 -11.52 -24.60
N ASN A 822 9.42 -12.78 -24.95
CA ASN A 822 8.43 -13.73 -25.46
C ASN A 822 8.36 -14.96 -24.54
N GLY A 823 7.34 -15.01 -23.69
CA GLY A 823 7.11 -16.18 -22.86
C GLY A 823 6.68 -17.41 -23.68
N GLY A 824 7.14 -18.61 -23.28
CA GLY A 824 6.79 -19.87 -23.94
C GLY A 824 5.28 -20.20 -23.96
N ARG A 825 4.50 -19.62 -23.04
CA ARG A 825 3.04 -19.82 -22.93
C ARG A 825 2.20 -18.73 -23.63
N ALA A 826 2.76 -17.55 -23.87
CA ALA A 826 2.07 -16.42 -24.49
C ALA A 826 3.07 -15.50 -25.21
N ARG A 827 3.18 -15.63 -26.53
CA ARG A 827 4.09 -14.84 -27.39
C ARG A 827 3.42 -13.52 -27.81
N ASP A 828 4.14 -12.44 -28.05
CA ASP A 828 3.59 -11.14 -28.52
C ASP A 828 2.60 -10.47 -27.54
N VAL A 829 2.84 -10.60 -26.24
CA VAL A 829 2.02 -9.90 -25.25
C VAL A 829 2.65 -8.53 -25.00
N PHE A 830 1.96 -7.47 -25.41
CA PHE A 830 2.27 -6.12 -24.97
C PHE A 830 1.44 -5.83 -23.73
N GLN A 831 2.09 -5.76 -22.58
CA GLN A 831 1.44 -5.48 -21.30
C GLN A 831 1.58 -3.99 -20.97
N ILE A 832 0.48 -3.37 -20.54
CA ILE A 832 0.49 -2.01 -20.02
C ILE A 832 0.18 -2.11 -18.52
N ALA A 833 1.09 -1.58 -17.70
CA ALA A 833 0.90 -1.41 -16.26
C ALA A 833 0.63 0.08 -15.97
N PRO A 834 -0.62 0.53 -16.10
CA PRO A 834 -0.93 1.94 -15.94
C PRO A 834 -0.80 2.39 -14.48
N GLY A 835 -0.30 3.61 -14.30
CA GLY A 835 -0.40 4.30 -13.02
C GLY A 835 -1.85 4.56 -12.61
N GLU A 836 -2.03 5.10 -11.42
CA GLU A 836 -3.35 5.45 -10.90
C GLU A 836 -3.84 6.78 -11.48
N GLY A 837 -5.17 6.97 -11.51
CA GLY A 837 -5.79 8.25 -11.87
C GLY A 837 -6.11 8.44 -13.35
N LYS A 838 -6.69 9.61 -13.64
CA LYS A 838 -7.26 9.94 -14.96
C LYS A 838 -6.20 10.20 -16.02
N GLY A 839 -5.06 10.80 -15.64
CA GLY A 839 -3.92 11.02 -16.53
C GLY A 839 -3.37 9.69 -17.05
N SER A 840 -3.03 8.80 -16.11
CA SER A 840 -2.55 7.44 -16.38
C SER A 840 -3.53 6.63 -17.25
N ALA A 841 -4.84 6.70 -16.96
CA ALA A 841 -5.84 5.99 -17.75
C ALA A 841 -5.88 6.45 -19.22
N ARG A 842 -5.70 7.75 -19.47
CA ARG A 842 -5.64 8.31 -20.82
C ARG A 842 -4.37 7.87 -21.56
N LEU A 843 -3.22 7.88 -20.89
CA LEU A 843 -1.95 7.41 -21.47
C LEU A 843 -2.02 5.92 -21.82
N ALA A 844 -2.62 5.11 -20.97
CA ALA A 844 -2.80 3.69 -21.21
C ALA A 844 -3.71 3.40 -22.42
N LEU A 845 -4.82 4.13 -22.55
CA LEU A 845 -5.67 4.05 -23.74
C LEU A 845 -4.90 4.47 -25.01
N ALA A 846 -4.11 5.54 -24.94
CA ALA A 846 -3.29 5.99 -26.06
C ALA A 846 -2.24 4.95 -26.48
N ALA A 847 -1.53 4.35 -25.51
CA ALA A 847 -0.58 3.27 -25.76
C ALA A 847 -1.26 2.03 -26.34
N HIS A 848 -2.42 1.64 -25.83
CA HIS A 848 -3.20 0.52 -26.36
C HIS A 848 -3.57 0.73 -27.83
N LEU A 849 -4.11 1.91 -28.18
CA LEU A 849 -4.50 2.23 -29.56
C LEU A 849 -3.29 2.27 -30.51
N ALA A 850 -2.14 2.77 -30.05
CA ALA A 850 -0.90 2.75 -30.82
C ALA A 850 -0.43 1.30 -31.09
N THR A 851 -0.47 0.44 -30.07
CA THR A 851 -0.12 -0.98 -30.19
C THR A 851 -1.06 -1.74 -31.11
N GLU A 852 -2.37 -1.50 -31.05
CA GLU A 852 -3.34 -2.10 -31.97
C GLU A 852 -3.09 -1.68 -33.41
N SER A 853 -2.83 -0.39 -33.63
CA SER A 853 -2.46 0.14 -34.94
C SER A 853 -1.20 -0.55 -35.46
N TRP A 854 -0.15 -0.66 -34.65
CA TRP A 854 1.09 -1.35 -35.02
C TRP A 854 0.84 -2.82 -35.41
N ASN A 855 0.17 -3.58 -34.53
CA ASN A 855 -0.07 -5.01 -34.73
C ASN A 855 -0.87 -5.31 -35.99
N ARG A 856 -1.81 -4.44 -36.37
CA ARG A 856 -2.55 -4.56 -37.62
C ARG A 856 -1.63 -4.43 -38.83
N HIS A 857 -0.83 -3.37 -38.88
CA HIS A 857 0.02 -3.07 -40.03
C HIS A 857 1.25 -3.99 -40.12
N ALA A 858 1.76 -4.47 -39.00
CA ALA A 858 2.88 -5.41 -38.96
C ALA A 858 2.60 -6.68 -39.77
N ARG A 859 1.34 -7.14 -39.85
CA ARG A 859 0.95 -8.27 -40.71
C ARG A 859 1.21 -7.97 -42.18
N THR A 860 0.86 -6.78 -42.64
CA THR A 860 1.09 -6.32 -44.02
C THR A 860 2.58 -6.14 -44.29
N TRP A 861 3.34 -5.54 -43.37
CA TRP A 861 4.78 -5.36 -43.53
C TRP A 861 5.53 -6.69 -43.56
N ASN A 862 5.09 -7.67 -42.77
CA ASN A 862 5.67 -9.02 -42.74
C ASN A 862 5.43 -9.83 -44.02
N ALA A 863 4.51 -9.40 -44.90
CA ALA A 863 4.28 -10.02 -46.20
C ALA A 863 5.21 -9.48 -47.30
N ARG A 864 5.96 -8.39 -47.04
CA ARG A 864 6.91 -7.80 -48.00
C ARG A 864 8.09 -8.74 -48.28
N PRO A 865 8.70 -8.70 -49.49
CA PRO A 865 9.77 -9.63 -49.87
C PRO A 865 10.95 -9.70 -48.89
N ASP A 866 11.31 -8.58 -48.27
CA ASP A 866 12.39 -8.44 -47.28
C ASP A 866 12.10 -9.13 -45.94
N ARG A 867 10.83 -9.50 -45.68
CA ARG A 867 10.37 -10.11 -44.42
C ARG A 867 9.63 -11.45 -44.62
N ARG A 868 9.25 -11.77 -45.85
CA ARG A 868 8.44 -12.93 -46.22
C ARG A 868 9.21 -14.22 -45.95
N GLY A 869 8.58 -15.19 -45.28
CA GLY A 869 9.17 -16.50 -45.01
C GLY A 869 10.22 -16.53 -43.89
N LEU A 870 10.70 -15.37 -43.42
CA LEU A 870 11.64 -15.30 -42.30
C LEU A 870 10.89 -15.51 -40.97
N GLY A 871 11.27 -16.55 -40.22
CA GLY A 871 10.76 -16.84 -38.88
C GLY A 871 11.18 -15.76 -37.85
N ARG A 872 10.47 -15.62 -36.73
CA ARG A 872 10.71 -14.51 -35.76
C ARG A 872 12.15 -14.43 -35.23
N ALA A 873 12.80 -15.58 -35.01
CA ALA A 873 14.22 -15.68 -34.63
C ALA A 873 15.15 -15.83 -35.85
N SER A 874 14.65 -16.40 -36.96
CA SER A 874 15.35 -16.50 -38.25
C SER A 874 15.50 -15.14 -38.96
N ARG A 875 14.76 -14.14 -38.49
CA ARG A 875 14.92 -12.70 -38.76
C ARG A 875 16.11 -12.10 -38.00
N VAL A 876 16.92 -12.86 -37.28
CA VAL A 876 18.03 -12.28 -36.50
C VAL A 876 19.28 -13.18 -36.56
N ALA A 877 19.38 -14.04 -37.57
CA ALA A 877 20.61 -14.80 -37.78
C ALA A 877 21.73 -13.81 -38.14
N PHE A 878 22.59 -13.53 -37.15
CA PHE A 878 23.87 -12.86 -37.30
C PHE A 878 24.98 -13.91 -37.37
#